data_AF-A0A955U1K4-F1
#
_entry.id   AF-A0A955U1K4-F1
#
_cell.length_a   1.000
_cell.length_b   1.000
_cell.length_c   1.000
_cell.angle_alpha   90.00
_cell.angle_beta   90.00
_cell.angle_gamma   90.00
#
_symmetry.space_group_name_H-M   'P 1'
#
loop_
_entity.id
_entity.type
_entity.pdbx_description
1 polymer ?
#
loop_
_entity_poly.entity_id
_entity_poly.type
_entity_poly.pdbx_seq_one_letter_code
_entity_poly.pdbx_strand_id
1 'polypeptide(L)'
;MEPATVLDRVHAVLRDTPPRGYAANDIDAFVRRNRAALIGIIATQLAEREPDLWTPARRTRANLKAMRKLVGGATHRPEDRAVLARYSGWGGLSLDKVRDKLPDGLPVPDRAGLVHEYYTPTRVAREVARVVTPLLPKRVAALEPSAGIGRFVRALKHPDVRWYAVEKSPLSARMLQAIRPDLDVHEGSFEAWVAEHGPRVAGTLDLVLANPPYGPRGSSVTEDPDRSYRHKAAWAYFLRRCLDLLMPGGLGVFVVPSGYLSGTRNRKLREQVLRRHHLAAAYRLPSGLFPGTELVTDLLVFRAREGELAAIDAADEPLVEGRYFELFPGHVLGTEVEGRRYRVEGTFERLPELVERPLCAACTVPAPQPVARPRNKPVPTRPLPDGLALAAALGRRVDRYLAVATSEDQREAAELWPELHAALTDWVDAHGNPKLDLSIKRSRNPDVRRFLTAFASGGALIPGLASAPVVKPRYTGPAHDIVAQAEALYRTERTLPVTRLVAFHRELGGPLRTPGEVVGKLLDLGWALDEDRVLPMTEYLTGHLWPRIDRARQHAEAGDARYTAQLEALTEVLQPAVFDDIEGVSPRQGWVPLELVEHWMSTTLNGGHPSVRLVRQDGLVQVSGVDYDAIDGATLAPEARWCIGWMNHDKTVFKPRKRRSESVDEVRLKLAAAWEQSFRDWCVASPDRQTRIEDAYNRCFRGYVAPRYGSEHLPIARWSDAIRLHPHQVSGARRLLANRGGLLAFDVGVGKTYTGLAVLARARQEGWCRRPVIVVPNSIVWKWVRDVERVLPDYRVVVIGSKRTVIGRGRRKGHETSVTDTPAERAAKWTRFQAGEVDVALLTYSALSRTALSPDAVTRYAERTEAIQREVR
;
A
#
# COMPACT_ATOMS: atom_id res chain seq x y z
N MET A 1 3.26 15.75 -1.18
CA MET A 1 3.84 16.10 -2.49
C MET A 1 2.82 16.97 -3.18
N GLU A 2 3.14 18.18 -3.66
CA GLU A 2 2.09 19.02 -4.24
C GLU A 2 1.53 18.35 -5.48
N PRO A 3 0.21 18.44 -5.70
CA PRO A 3 -0.40 17.78 -6.85
C PRO A 3 0.24 18.25 -8.16
N ALA A 4 0.71 19.50 -8.20
CA ALA A 4 1.54 20.04 -9.29
C ALA A 4 2.90 19.34 -9.40
N THR A 5 3.65 19.13 -8.31
CA THR A 5 4.93 18.40 -8.36
C THR A 5 4.75 16.93 -8.71
N VAL A 6 3.67 16.30 -8.22
CA VAL A 6 3.32 14.93 -8.59
C VAL A 6 3.03 14.90 -10.08
N LEU A 7 2.22 15.84 -10.57
CA LEU A 7 1.92 15.96 -11.99
C LEU A 7 3.18 16.25 -12.79
N ASP A 8 4.07 17.13 -12.36
CA ASP A 8 5.29 17.49 -13.07
C ASP A 8 6.29 16.32 -13.06
N ARG A 9 6.33 15.51 -12.00
CA ARG A 9 7.11 14.25 -11.95
C ARG A 9 6.49 13.18 -12.83
N VAL A 10 5.17 13.01 -12.77
CA VAL A 10 4.44 12.10 -13.65
C VAL A 10 4.63 12.56 -15.10
N HIS A 11 4.58 13.85 -15.36
CA HIS A 11 4.79 14.48 -16.66
C HIS A 11 6.22 14.29 -17.14
N ALA A 12 7.23 14.50 -16.29
CA ALA A 12 8.63 14.23 -16.61
C ALA A 12 8.86 12.74 -16.90
N VAL A 13 8.29 11.85 -16.08
CA VAL A 13 8.35 10.40 -16.32
C VAL A 13 7.63 10.02 -17.62
N LEU A 14 6.50 10.64 -17.92
CA LEU A 14 5.76 10.43 -19.17
C LEU A 14 6.48 11.07 -20.37
N ARG A 15 7.19 12.19 -20.23
CA ARG A 15 8.05 12.77 -21.28
C ARG A 15 9.26 11.91 -21.57
N ASP A 16 9.95 11.47 -20.53
CA ASP A 16 11.15 10.65 -20.63
C ASP A 16 10.81 9.21 -21.05
N THR A 17 9.60 8.76 -20.72
CA THR A 17 9.08 7.44 -21.09
C THR A 17 7.64 7.55 -21.61
N PRO A 18 7.43 8.10 -22.82
CA PRO A 18 6.10 8.23 -23.41
C PRO A 18 5.39 6.88 -23.52
N PRO A 19 4.09 6.79 -23.17
CA PRO A 19 3.29 5.61 -23.48
C PRO A 19 3.35 5.31 -24.98
N ARG A 20 3.41 4.02 -25.34
CA ARG A 20 3.47 3.59 -26.75
C ARG A 20 2.32 4.23 -27.54
N GLY A 21 2.67 4.94 -28.62
CA GLY A 21 1.72 5.64 -29.48
C GLY A 21 1.64 7.15 -29.27
N TYR A 22 2.37 7.72 -28.30
CA TYR A 22 2.38 9.16 -28.04
C TYR A 22 3.82 9.70 -28.08
N ALA A 23 4.03 10.85 -28.72
CA ALA A 23 5.29 11.57 -28.65
C ALA A 23 5.36 12.40 -27.36
N ALA A 24 6.58 12.75 -26.92
CA ALA A 24 6.76 13.68 -25.79
C ALA A 24 6.00 15.00 -26.01
N ASN A 25 5.91 15.47 -27.26
CA ASN A 25 5.13 16.65 -27.62
C ASN A 25 3.62 16.48 -27.42
N ASP A 26 3.07 15.27 -27.60
CA ASP A 26 1.65 14.98 -27.38
C ASP A 26 1.34 14.96 -25.89
N ILE A 27 2.27 14.45 -25.09
CA ILE A 27 2.20 14.43 -23.62
C ILE A 27 2.34 15.85 -23.07
N ASP A 28 3.28 16.63 -23.60
CA ASP A 28 3.41 18.06 -23.29
C ASP A 28 2.11 18.80 -23.60
N ALA A 29 1.51 18.55 -24.77
CA ALA A 29 0.26 19.17 -25.17
C ALA A 29 -0.94 18.71 -24.33
N PHE A 30 -0.97 17.44 -23.90
CA PHE A 30 -2.00 16.87 -23.04
C PHE A 30 -1.90 17.38 -21.60
N VAL A 31 -0.73 17.31 -20.98
CA VAL A 31 -0.51 17.81 -19.62
C VAL A 31 -0.71 19.31 -19.56
N ARG A 32 -0.24 20.06 -20.56
CA ARG A 32 -0.47 21.51 -20.62
C ARG A 32 -1.96 21.87 -20.78
N ARG A 33 -2.72 21.15 -21.62
CA ARG A 33 -4.17 21.36 -21.77
C ARG A 33 -4.97 20.98 -20.53
N ASN A 34 -4.51 19.98 -19.77
CA ASN A 34 -5.27 19.39 -18.65
C ASN A 34 -4.62 19.65 -17.28
N ARG A 35 -3.64 20.55 -17.17
CA ARG A 35 -2.79 20.70 -15.98
C ARG A 35 -3.60 20.95 -14.72
N ALA A 36 -4.54 21.90 -14.78
CA ALA A 36 -5.38 22.26 -13.66
C ALA A 36 -6.28 21.09 -13.20
N ALA A 37 -6.88 20.36 -14.15
CA ALA A 37 -7.74 19.22 -13.85
C ALA A 37 -6.95 18.04 -13.25
N LEU A 38 -5.77 17.73 -13.81
CA LEU A 38 -4.90 16.67 -13.31
C LEU A 38 -4.36 17.00 -11.91
N ILE A 39 -4.01 18.27 -11.64
CA ILE A 39 -3.66 18.77 -10.30
C ILE A 39 -4.85 18.55 -9.35
N GLY A 40 -6.07 18.89 -9.76
CA GLY A 40 -7.28 18.66 -8.96
C GLY A 40 -7.49 17.19 -8.61
N ILE A 41 -7.40 16.29 -9.59
CA ILE A 41 -7.56 14.83 -9.38
C ILE A 41 -6.51 14.29 -8.40
N ILE A 42 -5.25 14.72 -8.56
CA ILE A 42 -4.17 14.31 -7.68
C ILE A 42 -4.37 14.89 -6.27
N ALA A 43 -4.85 16.13 -6.15
CA ALA A 43 -5.16 16.75 -4.87
C ALA A 43 -6.22 15.96 -4.10
N THR A 44 -7.32 15.61 -4.77
CA THR A 44 -8.41 14.83 -4.19
C THR A 44 -7.91 13.45 -3.72
N GLN A 45 -7.13 12.75 -4.54
CA GLN A 45 -6.58 11.44 -4.20
C GLN A 45 -5.56 11.48 -3.04
N LEU A 46 -4.83 12.58 -2.88
CA LEU A 46 -3.93 12.78 -1.73
C LEU A 46 -4.72 13.12 -0.46
N ALA A 47 -5.73 13.99 -0.56
CA ALA A 47 -6.62 14.38 0.54
C ALA A 47 -7.45 13.20 1.09
N GLU A 48 -7.84 12.25 0.23
CA GLU A 48 -8.53 11.03 0.65
C GLU A 48 -7.71 10.14 1.60
N ARG A 49 -6.36 10.23 1.57
CA ARG A 49 -5.44 9.34 2.31
C ARG A 49 -4.98 9.86 3.67
N GLU A 50 -5.14 11.14 3.96
CA GLU A 50 -4.60 11.80 5.16
C GLU A 50 -5.75 12.25 6.07
N PRO A 51 -6.10 11.49 7.13
CA PRO A 51 -7.28 11.80 7.96
C PRO A 51 -7.26 13.19 8.59
N ASP A 52 -6.08 13.78 8.78
CA ASP A 52 -5.89 15.15 9.26
C ASP A 52 -6.29 16.23 8.25
N LEU A 53 -6.38 15.90 6.94
CA LEU A 53 -6.84 16.80 5.89
C LEU A 53 -8.34 16.64 5.56
N TRP A 54 -9.03 15.68 6.19
CA TRP A 54 -10.46 15.49 5.99
C TRP A 54 -11.27 16.66 6.56
N THR A 55 -12.46 16.87 6.01
CA THR A 55 -13.40 17.88 6.50
C THR A 55 -13.73 17.67 7.99
N PRO A 56 -14.06 18.75 8.75
CA PRO A 56 -14.38 18.63 10.17
C PRO A 56 -15.46 17.58 10.49
N ALA A 57 -16.49 17.49 9.65
CA ALA A 57 -17.57 16.50 9.79
C ALA A 57 -17.06 15.06 9.63
N ARG A 58 -16.22 14.81 8.63
CA ARG A 58 -15.64 13.48 8.38
C ARG A 58 -14.64 13.08 9.47
N ARG A 59 -13.78 14.00 9.92
CA ARG A 59 -12.88 13.78 11.07
C ARG A 59 -13.65 13.45 12.34
N THR A 60 -14.72 14.20 12.63
CA THR A 60 -15.58 13.96 13.79
C THR A 60 -16.18 12.56 13.76
N ARG A 61 -16.75 12.15 12.62
CA ARG A 61 -17.32 10.80 12.43
C ARG A 61 -16.27 9.71 12.59
N ALA A 62 -15.08 9.90 12.01
CA ALA A 62 -13.98 8.96 12.10
C ALA A 62 -13.44 8.84 13.54
N ASN A 63 -13.31 9.95 14.26
CA ASN A 63 -12.87 9.98 15.64
C ASN A 63 -13.86 9.24 16.55
N LEU A 64 -15.16 9.55 16.48
CA LEU A 64 -16.19 8.86 17.26
C LEU A 64 -16.21 7.35 16.98
N LYS A 65 -16.06 6.97 15.71
CA LYS A 65 -16.01 5.56 15.31
C LYS A 65 -14.77 4.86 15.88
N ALA A 66 -13.60 5.47 15.78
CA ALA A 66 -12.37 4.93 16.36
C ALA A 66 -12.49 4.81 17.89
N MET A 67 -13.05 5.81 18.57
CA MET A 67 -13.28 5.77 20.02
C MET A 67 -14.24 4.63 20.40
N ARG A 68 -15.38 4.47 19.72
CA ARG A 68 -16.29 3.34 19.97
C ARG A 68 -15.60 1.99 19.75
N LYS A 69 -14.75 1.91 18.73
CA LYS A 69 -14.00 0.69 18.45
C LYS A 69 -12.97 0.36 19.52
N LEU A 70 -12.36 1.39 20.12
CA LEU A 70 -11.37 1.25 21.18
C LEU A 70 -11.97 0.70 22.48
N VAL A 71 -13.27 0.92 22.75
CA VAL A 71 -13.96 0.37 23.94
C VAL A 71 -14.02 -1.17 23.94
N GLY A 72 -14.00 -1.81 22.77
CA GLY A 72 -14.25 -3.25 22.59
C GLY A 72 -13.16 -4.22 23.10
N GLY A 73 -12.17 -3.77 23.88
CA GLY A 73 -11.16 -4.63 24.52
C GLY A 73 -9.75 -4.57 23.90
N ALA A 74 -8.77 -5.14 24.62
CA ALA A 74 -7.32 -4.93 24.38
C ALA A 74 -6.74 -5.53 23.08
N THR A 75 -7.48 -6.37 22.37
CA THR A 75 -7.02 -7.02 21.12
C THR A 75 -7.91 -6.64 19.95
N HIS A 76 -7.34 -5.90 18.99
CA HIS A 76 -8.02 -5.43 17.79
C HIS A 76 -7.51 -6.16 16.53
N ARG A 77 -8.43 -6.63 15.68
CA ARG A 77 -8.12 -7.26 14.38
C ARG A 77 -7.54 -6.23 13.41
N PRO A 78 -6.80 -6.63 12.36
CA PRO A 78 -6.21 -5.69 11.40
C PRO A 78 -7.22 -4.68 10.81
N GLU A 79 -8.46 -5.09 10.58
CA GLU A 79 -9.56 -4.24 10.10
C GLU A 79 -9.94 -3.19 11.14
N ASP A 80 -10.01 -3.59 12.40
CA ASP A 80 -10.30 -2.72 13.53
C ASP A 80 -9.17 -1.67 13.69
N ARG A 81 -7.90 -2.09 13.53
CA ARG A 81 -6.75 -1.18 13.53
C ARG A 81 -6.78 -0.18 12.39
N ALA A 82 -7.30 -0.55 11.21
CA ALA A 82 -7.45 0.37 10.10
C ALA A 82 -8.50 1.46 10.39
N VAL A 83 -9.54 1.14 11.17
CA VAL A 83 -10.53 2.12 11.65
C VAL A 83 -9.89 3.04 12.71
N LEU A 84 -9.20 2.47 13.70
CA LEU A 84 -8.49 3.22 14.73
C LEU A 84 -7.44 4.17 14.14
N ALA A 85 -6.74 3.72 13.09
CA ALA A 85 -5.72 4.50 12.37
C ALA A 85 -6.26 5.76 11.67
N ARG A 86 -7.60 5.89 11.53
CA ARG A 86 -8.29 7.08 11.00
C ARG A 86 -8.60 8.12 12.07
N TYR A 87 -8.42 7.80 13.35
CA TYR A 87 -8.48 8.80 14.41
C TYR A 87 -7.44 9.89 14.12
N SER A 88 -7.88 11.13 14.11
CA SER A 88 -7.07 12.29 13.73
C SER A 88 -6.89 13.29 14.87
N GLY A 89 -7.46 13.00 16.04
CA GLY A 89 -7.50 13.94 17.17
C GLY A 89 -8.58 15.00 17.03
N TRP A 90 -8.80 15.73 18.13
CA TRP A 90 -9.83 16.76 18.25
C TRP A 90 -9.31 18.18 18.00
N GLY A 91 -8.03 18.35 17.66
CA GLY A 91 -7.47 19.64 17.27
C GLY A 91 -8.26 20.28 16.12
N GLY A 92 -8.76 21.50 16.34
CA GLY A 92 -9.62 22.24 15.40
C GLY A 92 -11.07 21.74 15.32
N LEU A 93 -11.51 20.82 16.19
CA LEU A 93 -12.88 20.32 16.28
C LEU A 93 -13.54 20.75 17.60
N SER A 94 -14.88 20.79 17.64
CA SER A 94 -15.63 21.13 18.87
C SER A 94 -16.11 19.86 19.56
N LEU A 95 -15.56 19.57 20.74
CA LEU A 95 -16.02 18.46 21.59
C LEU A 95 -17.41 18.72 22.19
N ASP A 96 -17.75 19.99 22.46
CA ASP A 96 -19.06 20.36 23.02
C ASP A 96 -20.23 19.90 22.11
N LYS A 97 -20.04 19.88 20.78
CA LYS A 97 -21.06 19.46 19.79
C LYS A 97 -21.32 17.95 19.74
N VAL A 98 -20.49 17.13 20.39
CA VAL A 98 -20.55 15.67 20.29
C VAL A 98 -20.47 14.98 21.64
N ARG A 99 -20.60 15.74 22.73
CA ARG A 99 -20.43 15.25 24.11
C ARG A 99 -21.37 14.09 24.43
N ASP A 100 -22.60 14.15 23.93
CA ASP A 100 -23.65 13.13 23.99
C ASP A 100 -23.37 11.87 23.14
N LYS A 101 -22.39 11.93 22.24
CA LYS A 101 -22.05 10.85 21.29
C LYS A 101 -20.74 10.15 21.62
N LEU A 102 -20.01 10.64 22.62
CA LEU A 102 -18.77 10.05 23.12
C LEU A 102 -19.09 8.74 23.84
N PRO A 103 -18.35 7.66 23.58
CA PRO A 103 -18.58 6.40 24.26
C PRO A 103 -18.17 6.46 25.74
N ASP A 104 -18.95 5.81 26.59
CA ASP A 104 -18.64 5.64 28.01
C ASP A 104 -17.35 4.82 28.21
N GLY A 105 -16.62 5.10 29.30
CA GLY A 105 -15.44 4.34 29.69
C GLY A 105 -14.12 4.73 29.01
N LEU A 106 -14.13 5.71 28.10
CA LEU A 106 -12.90 6.32 27.58
C LEU A 106 -12.61 7.68 28.23
N PRO A 107 -11.32 7.99 28.50
CA PRO A 107 -10.91 9.34 28.87
C PRO A 107 -11.33 10.34 27.79
N VAL A 108 -12.06 11.38 28.19
CA VAL A 108 -12.38 12.51 27.32
C VAL A 108 -11.22 13.49 27.35
N PRO A 109 -10.69 13.96 26.21
CA PRO A 109 -9.63 14.96 26.19
C PRO A 109 -10.07 16.21 26.96
N ASP A 110 -9.25 16.68 27.89
CA ASP A 110 -9.54 17.87 28.67
C ASP A 110 -9.33 19.14 27.83
N ARG A 111 -9.98 20.24 28.22
CA ARG A 111 -9.85 21.52 27.48
C ARG A 111 -8.41 22.04 27.45
N ALA A 112 -7.57 21.73 28.45
CA ALA A 112 -6.17 22.14 28.48
C ALA A 112 -5.28 21.27 27.57
N GLY A 113 -5.53 19.96 27.48
CA GLY A 113 -4.85 19.04 26.56
C GLY A 113 -5.20 19.30 25.09
N LEU A 114 -6.43 19.68 24.78
CA LEU A 114 -6.83 20.07 23.41
C LEU A 114 -6.03 21.25 22.84
N VAL A 115 -5.57 22.16 23.70
CA VAL A 115 -4.73 23.32 23.31
C VAL A 115 -3.28 22.91 23.05
N HIS A 116 -2.89 21.70 23.45
CA HIS A 116 -1.52 21.16 23.34
C HIS A 116 -1.42 19.90 22.47
N GLU A 117 -2.53 19.25 22.10
CA GLU A 117 -2.60 18.06 21.22
C GLU A 117 -2.54 18.43 19.71
N TYR A 118 -1.45 19.07 19.27
CA TYR A 118 -1.18 19.21 17.83
C TYR A 118 -0.36 18.02 17.34
N TYR A 119 -1.04 16.98 16.86
CA TYR A 119 -0.34 15.86 16.23
C TYR A 119 0.44 16.33 14.99
N THR A 120 1.63 15.75 14.79
CA THR A 120 2.46 16.04 13.61
C THR A 120 1.67 15.75 12.33
N PRO A 121 1.55 16.68 11.38
CA PRO A 121 0.84 16.42 10.12
C PRO A 121 1.38 15.18 9.42
N THR A 122 0.50 14.35 8.88
CA THR A 122 0.85 13.06 8.26
C THR A 122 1.91 13.24 7.17
N ARG A 123 1.78 14.31 6.39
CA ARG A 123 2.73 14.69 5.34
C ARG A 123 4.12 15.01 5.88
N VAL A 124 4.22 15.74 6.99
CA VAL A 124 5.51 16.07 7.64
C VAL A 124 6.18 14.79 8.14
N ALA A 125 5.44 13.93 8.84
CA ALA A 125 5.98 12.67 9.36
C ALA A 125 6.51 11.76 8.24
N ARG A 126 5.82 11.69 7.10
CA ARG A 126 6.24 10.93 5.92
C ARG A 126 7.50 11.50 5.27
N GLU A 127 7.61 12.82 5.14
CA GLU A 127 8.79 13.46 4.57
C GLU A 127 10.00 13.31 5.48
N VAL A 128 9.83 13.43 6.80
CA VAL A 128 10.88 13.10 7.77
C VAL A 128 11.34 11.66 7.60
N ALA A 129 10.41 10.70 7.63
CA ALA A 129 10.73 9.29 7.41
C ALA A 129 11.50 9.07 6.09
N ARG A 130 11.11 9.75 5.01
CA ARG A 130 11.76 9.65 3.69
C ARG A 130 13.21 10.11 3.73
N VAL A 131 13.51 11.24 4.36
CA VAL A 131 14.88 11.81 4.38
C VAL A 131 15.78 11.13 5.42
N VAL A 132 15.22 10.61 6.51
CA VAL A 132 16.03 9.96 7.57
C VAL A 132 16.30 8.48 7.31
N THR A 133 15.36 7.73 6.72
CA THR A 133 15.49 6.27 6.52
C THR A 133 16.80 5.86 5.83
N PRO A 134 17.28 6.56 4.77
CA PRO A 134 18.56 6.22 4.12
C PRO A 134 19.78 6.36 5.03
N LEU A 135 19.67 7.13 6.12
CA LEU A 135 20.75 7.41 7.07
C LEU A 135 20.79 6.44 8.26
N LEU A 136 19.78 5.56 8.37
CA LEU A 136 19.64 4.67 9.51
C LEU A 136 20.43 3.36 9.33
N PRO A 137 20.95 2.79 10.43
CA PRO A 137 21.61 1.48 10.41
C PRO A 137 20.61 0.33 10.19
N LYS A 138 21.13 -0.87 9.92
CA LYS A 138 20.30 -2.06 9.66
C LYS A 138 19.37 -2.48 10.80
N ARG A 139 19.74 -2.19 12.04
CA ARG A 139 18.91 -2.38 13.25
C ARG A 139 18.84 -1.04 13.94
N VAL A 140 17.64 -0.62 14.34
CA VAL A 140 17.42 0.72 14.89
C VAL A 140 16.70 0.59 16.22
N ALA A 141 17.29 1.09 17.30
CA ALA A 141 16.59 1.42 18.53
C ALA A 141 16.09 2.88 18.45
N ALA A 142 14.78 3.07 18.43
CA ALA A 142 14.15 4.36 18.20
C ALA A 142 13.25 4.79 19.37
N LEU A 143 13.19 6.09 19.66
CA LEU A 143 12.30 6.69 20.66
C LEU A 143 11.41 7.76 20.01
N GLU A 144 10.11 7.69 20.29
CA GLU A 144 9.15 8.78 20.09
C GLU A 144 8.59 9.18 21.47
N PRO A 145 9.10 10.26 22.10
CA PRO A 145 8.86 10.57 23.52
C PRO A 145 7.49 11.23 23.80
N SER A 146 6.77 11.63 22.75
CA SER A 146 5.46 12.27 22.80
C SER A 146 4.65 11.83 21.58
N ALA A 147 4.36 10.53 21.52
CA ALA A 147 3.97 9.86 20.30
C ALA A 147 2.58 10.24 19.79
N GLY A 148 1.69 10.72 20.65
CA GLY A 148 0.28 10.90 20.35
C GLY A 148 -0.29 9.59 19.80
N ILE A 149 -0.79 9.64 18.57
CA ILE A 149 -1.27 8.46 17.82
C ILE A 149 -0.21 7.82 16.89
N GLY A 150 1.07 8.10 17.17
CA GLY A 150 2.27 7.50 16.58
C GLY A 150 2.50 7.81 15.12
N ARG A 151 2.31 9.06 14.67
CA ARG A 151 2.45 9.39 13.24
C ARG A 151 3.89 9.24 12.74
N PHE A 152 4.92 9.54 13.54
CA PHE A 152 6.31 9.24 13.16
C PHE A 152 6.58 7.74 13.17
N VAL A 153 6.24 7.04 14.26
CA VAL A 153 6.36 5.57 14.36
C VAL A 153 5.66 4.83 13.22
N ARG A 154 4.53 5.34 12.73
CA ARG A 154 3.77 4.78 11.58
C ARG A 154 4.35 5.16 10.22
N ALA A 155 5.01 6.32 10.11
CA ALA A 155 5.60 6.80 8.86
C ALA A 155 6.94 6.11 8.55
N LEU A 156 7.76 5.84 9.57
CA LEU A 156 9.06 5.19 9.39
C LEU A 156 8.91 3.70 9.08
N LYS A 157 9.14 3.32 7.82
CA LYS A 157 9.12 1.93 7.37
C LYS A 157 10.52 1.36 7.33
N HIS A 158 11.01 0.90 8.47
CA HIS A 158 12.32 0.24 8.61
C HIS A 158 12.13 -1.25 8.97
N PRO A 159 12.85 -2.20 8.34
CA PRO A 159 12.60 -3.64 8.50
C PRO A 159 12.96 -4.19 9.89
N ASP A 160 13.87 -3.54 10.62
CA ASP A 160 14.32 -3.95 11.94
C ASP A 160 14.46 -2.68 12.80
N VAL A 161 13.33 -2.24 13.36
CA VAL A 161 13.26 -1.10 14.28
C VAL A 161 12.52 -1.51 15.55
N ARG A 162 13.15 -1.28 16.69
CA ARG A 162 12.52 -1.39 18.01
C ARG A 162 12.17 0.02 18.48
N TRP A 163 10.90 0.23 18.76
CA TRP A 163 10.38 1.52 19.22
C TRP A 163 10.12 1.51 20.72
N TYR A 164 10.53 2.59 21.37
CA TYR A 164 9.98 3.06 22.63
C TYR A 164 9.05 4.23 22.30
N ALA A 165 7.75 4.09 22.58
CA ALA A 165 6.78 5.16 22.36
C ALA A 165 6.24 5.61 23.71
N VAL A 166 6.33 6.91 24.00
CA VAL A 166 5.82 7.47 25.25
C VAL A 166 4.71 8.45 24.92
N GLU A 167 3.57 8.32 25.60
CA GLU A 167 2.43 9.19 25.38
C GLU A 167 1.67 9.47 26.68
N LYS A 168 1.47 10.76 26.97
CA LYS A 168 0.85 11.21 28.21
C LYS A 168 -0.67 11.11 28.20
N SER A 169 -1.31 11.34 27.05
CA SER A 169 -2.77 11.27 26.90
C SER A 169 -3.22 9.81 26.91
N PRO A 170 -4.00 9.35 27.92
CA PRO A 170 -4.44 7.95 27.98
C PRO A 170 -5.23 7.51 26.74
N LEU A 171 -6.04 8.41 26.18
CA LEU A 171 -6.78 8.13 24.93
C LEU A 171 -5.81 7.92 23.76
N SER A 172 -4.81 8.79 23.62
CA SER A 172 -3.83 8.70 22.54
C SER A 172 -2.93 7.46 22.68
N ALA A 173 -2.46 7.17 23.89
CA ALA A 173 -1.65 5.99 24.20
C ALA A 173 -2.40 4.69 23.89
N ARG A 174 -3.65 4.57 24.36
CA ARG A 174 -4.51 3.42 24.04
C ARG A 174 -4.80 3.31 22.55
N MET A 175 -5.05 4.43 21.87
CA MET A 175 -5.24 4.46 20.42
C MET A 175 -3.97 3.96 19.70
N LEU A 176 -2.79 4.41 20.10
CA LEU A 176 -1.51 4.00 19.52
C LEU A 176 -1.25 2.51 19.77
N GLN A 177 -1.36 2.03 21.02
CA GLN A 177 -1.19 0.62 21.37
C GLN A 177 -2.16 -0.26 20.57
N ALA A 178 -3.40 0.21 20.39
CA ALA A 178 -4.41 -0.49 19.61
C ALA A 178 -4.06 -0.55 18.11
N ILE A 179 -3.55 0.54 17.52
CA ILE A 179 -3.11 0.59 16.11
C ILE A 179 -1.84 -0.24 15.89
N ARG A 180 -0.92 -0.24 16.86
CA ARG A 180 0.41 -0.83 16.80
C ARG A 180 0.73 -1.62 18.07
N PRO A 181 0.13 -2.81 18.25
CA PRO A 181 0.34 -3.61 19.45
C PRO A 181 1.72 -4.29 19.51
N ASP A 182 2.51 -4.18 18.44
CA ASP A 182 3.92 -4.53 18.42
C ASP A 182 4.81 -3.52 19.16
N LEU A 183 4.27 -2.34 19.50
CA LEU A 183 5.00 -1.30 20.21
C LEU A 183 4.93 -1.51 21.72
N ASP A 184 6.02 -1.12 22.36
CA ASP A 184 6.09 -0.81 23.78
C ASP A 184 5.62 0.65 23.96
N VAL A 185 4.32 0.85 24.25
CA VAL A 185 3.74 2.18 24.50
C VAL A 185 3.64 2.40 26.01
N HIS A 186 4.37 3.39 26.50
CA HIS A 186 4.27 3.84 27.88
C HIS A 186 3.21 4.93 27.99
N GLU A 187 2.09 4.62 28.66
CA GLU A 187 1.06 5.59 29.05
C GLU A 187 1.56 6.38 30.27
N GLY A 188 2.05 7.59 30.06
CA GLY A 188 2.67 8.38 31.11
C GLY A 188 3.45 9.59 30.60
N SER A 189 4.02 10.35 31.52
CA SER A 189 4.95 11.43 31.17
C SER A 189 6.26 10.86 30.62
N PHE A 190 6.92 11.60 29.73
CA PHE A 190 8.25 11.24 29.25
C PHE A 190 9.27 11.21 30.39
N GLU A 191 9.10 12.10 31.35
CA GLU A 191 9.90 12.21 32.56
C GLU A 191 9.88 10.95 33.42
N ALA A 192 8.68 10.40 33.68
CA ALA A 192 8.54 9.14 34.42
C ALA A 192 9.18 7.99 33.65
N TRP A 193 8.96 7.95 32.32
CA TRP A 193 9.62 6.96 31.47
C TRP A 193 11.15 7.06 31.54
N VAL A 194 11.72 8.27 31.52
CA VAL A 194 13.17 8.49 31.67
C VAL A 194 13.66 8.05 33.05
N ALA A 195 12.90 8.30 34.13
CA ALA A 195 13.27 7.85 35.46
C ALA A 195 13.37 6.31 35.55
N GLU A 196 12.47 5.60 34.86
CA GLU A 196 12.40 4.14 34.84
C GLU A 196 13.40 3.49 33.84
N HIS A 197 13.47 4.01 32.62
CA HIS A 197 14.17 3.38 31.49
C HIS A 197 15.48 4.06 31.12
N GLY A 198 15.65 5.35 31.46
CA GLY A 198 16.81 6.16 31.13
C GLY A 198 18.16 5.49 31.41
N PRO A 199 18.39 4.90 32.61
CA PRO A 199 19.64 4.22 32.92
C PRO A 199 20.02 3.07 31.97
N ARG A 200 19.03 2.42 31.35
CA ARG A 200 19.26 1.29 30.42
C ARG A 200 19.46 1.73 28.98
N VAL A 201 18.85 2.85 28.59
CA VAL A 201 18.78 3.30 27.19
C VAL A 201 19.69 4.48 26.87
N ALA A 202 20.24 5.16 27.88
CA ALA A 202 21.16 6.28 27.69
C ALA A 202 22.37 5.88 26.84
N GLY A 203 22.63 6.62 25.76
CA GLY A 203 23.75 6.35 24.85
C GLY A 203 23.54 5.13 23.93
N THR A 204 22.32 4.59 23.83
CA THR A 204 22.05 3.37 23.05
C THR A 204 21.08 3.55 21.90
N LEU A 205 20.36 4.69 21.84
CA LEU A 205 19.34 4.90 20.81
C LEU A 205 19.95 5.37 19.49
N ASP A 206 19.59 4.73 18.39
CA ASP A 206 20.01 5.12 17.05
C ASP A 206 19.21 6.34 16.54
N LEU A 207 17.95 6.48 16.97
CA LEU A 207 16.99 7.44 16.43
C LEU A 207 16.06 8.03 17.50
N VAL A 208 15.85 9.34 17.46
CA VAL A 208 14.73 10.02 18.12
C VAL A 208 13.94 10.79 17.07
N LEU A 209 12.62 10.58 17.02
CA LEU A 209 11.69 11.44 16.28
C LEU A 209 10.72 12.07 17.27
N ALA A 210 10.60 13.39 17.30
CA ALA A 210 9.77 14.06 18.30
C ALA A 210 9.05 15.31 17.76
N ASN A 211 7.80 15.46 18.17
CA ASN A 211 7.07 16.72 18.14
C ASN A 211 6.64 17.02 19.60
N PRO A 212 7.53 17.60 20.41
CA PRO A 212 7.28 17.80 21.83
C PRO A 212 6.11 18.74 22.10
N PRO A 213 5.46 18.64 23.28
CA PRO A 213 4.48 19.63 23.70
C PRO A 213 5.14 21.00 23.97
N TYR A 214 4.43 22.09 23.66
CA TYR A 214 5.00 23.45 23.74
C TYR A 214 4.70 24.15 25.08
N GLY A 215 3.73 23.66 25.84
CA GLY A 215 3.29 24.22 27.12
C GLY A 215 4.27 24.01 28.28
N PRO A 216 3.92 24.52 29.48
CA PRO A 216 4.69 24.29 30.69
C PRO A 216 4.60 22.82 31.14
N ARG A 217 5.64 22.31 31.79
CA ARG A 217 5.68 20.92 32.30
C ARG A 217 4.86 20.68 33.57
N GLY A 218 4.46 21.73 34.30
CA GLY A 218 3.71 21.62 35.55
C GLY A 218 4.44 20.80 36.62
N SER A 219 3.75 19.87 37.28
CA SER A 219 4.31 18.99 38.32
C SER A 219 5.37 18.02 37.77
N SER A 220 5.33 17.69 36.48
CA SER A 220 6.28 16.74 35.89
C SER A 220 7.71 17.28 35.81
N VAL A 221 7.96 18.57 36.10
CA VAL A 221 9.32 19.15 36.16
C VAL A 221 10.27 18.35 37.06
N THR A 222 9.75 17.73 38.12
CA THR A 222 10.55 17.02 39.13
C THR A 222 10.56 15.51 39.00
N GLU A 223 9.87 14.95 38.00
CA GLU A 223 9.78 13.49 37.80
C GLU A 223 11.08 12.90 37.24
N ASP A 224 11.82 13.66 36.41
CA ASP A 224 13.19 13.29 36.02
C ASP A 224 14.12 13.48 37.25
N PRO A 225 14.83 12.44 37.71
CA PRO A 225 15.69 12.53 38.89
C PRO A 225 16.89 13.47 38.67
N ASP A 226 17.30 13.70 37.42
CA ASP A 226 18.40 14.61 37.10
C ASP A 226 17.92 16.07 37.10
N ARG A 227 18.29 16.79 38.17
CA ARG A 227 17.93 18.19 38.39
C ARG A 227 18.45 19.13 37.30
N SER A 228 19.48 18.73 36.55
CA SER A 228 20.03 19.55 35.47
C SER A 228 19.05 19.72 34.31
N TYR A 229 18.04 18.84 34.16
CA TYR A 229 17.02 18.90 33.11
C TYR A 229 15.71 19.58 33.55
N ARG A 230 15.72 20.35 34.64
CA ARG A 230 14.57 21.12 35.14
C ARG A 230 14.26 22.35 34.28
N HIS A 231 13.87 22.11 33.03
CA HIS A 231 13.37 23.14 32.12
C HIS A 231 11.87 23.36 32.34
N LYS A 232 11.43 24.63 32.37
CA LYS A 232 10.00 24.97 32.51
C LYS A 232 9.19 24.65 31.25
N ALA A 233 9.78 24.91 30.07
CA ALA A 233 9.17 24.63 28.78
C ALA A 233 9.37 23.16 28.40
N ALA A 234 8.30 22.46 28.06
CA ALA A 234 8.37 21.03 27.79
C ALA A 234 9.24 20.71 26.55
N TRP A 235 9.07 21.44 25.44
CA TRP A 235 9.90 21.23 24.24
C TRP A 235 11.40 21.34 24.49
N ALA A 236 11.84 22.23 25.40
CA ALA A 236 13.26 22.39 25.74
C ALA A 236 13.80 21.18 26.53
N TYR A 237 12.99 20.64 27.45
CA TYR A 237 13.31 19.40 28.16
C TYR A 237 13.43 18.22 27.20
N PHE A 238 12.42 18.02 26.36
CA PHE A 238 12.36 16.91 25.41
C PHE A 238 13.53 16.95 24.43
N LEU A 239 13.83 18.13 23.86
CA LEU A 239 14.96 18.32 22.96
C LEU A 239 16.27 17.88 23.63
N ARG A 240 16.62 18.48 24.78
CA ARG A 240 17.90 18.19 25.43
C ARG A 240 17.97 16.76 25.94
N ARG A 241 16.92 16.28 26.61
CA ARG A 241 16.94 14.97 27.27
C ARG A 241 16.96 13.82 26.27
N CYS A 242 16.17 13.89 25.19
CA CYS A 242 16.17 12.82 24.18
C CYS A 242 17.49 12.76 23.41
N LEU A 243 18.08 13.92 23.11
CA LEU A 243 19.38 14.00 22.46
C LEU A 243 20.46 13.28 23.28
N ASP A 244 20.47 13.44 24.61
CA ASP A 244 21.40 12.75 25.51
C ASP A 244 21.15 11.22 25.66
N LEU A 245 20.05 10.68 25.12
CA LEU A 245 19.79 9.24 25.08
C LEU A 245 20.34 8.57 23.81
N LEU A 246 20.71 9.36 22.79
CA LEU A 246 21.25 8.84 21.53
C LEU A 246 22.65 8.25 21.72
N MET A 247 22.93 7.16 21.02
CA MET A 247 24.29 6.68 20.85
C MET A 247 25.12 7.65 20.01
N PRO A 248 26.47 7.63 20.09
CA PRO A 248 27.29 8.48 19.24
C PRO A 248 26.97 8.32 17.75
N GLY A 249 26.81 9.45 17.05
CA GLY A 249 26.36 9.50 15.65
C GLY A 249 24.86 9.24 15.44
N GLY A 250 24.11 8.90 16.50
CA GLY A 250 22.65 8.73 16.47
C GLY A 250 21.93 10.00 16.02
N LEU A 251 20.75 9.83 15.43
CA LEU A 251 20.00 10.88 14.74
C LEU A 251 18.82 11.35 15.57
N GLY A 252 18.73 12.65 15.86
CA GLY A 252 17.58 13.25 16.52
C GLY A 252 16.85 14.22 15.61
N VAL A 253 15.54 14.03 15.40
CA VAL A 253 14.70 14.95 14.62
C VAL A 253 13.58 15.51 15.49
N PHE A 254 13.49 16.85 15.54
CA PHE A 254 12.57 17.55 16.43
C PHE A 254 11.78 18.62 15.67
N VAL A 255 10.48 18.68 15.89
CA VAL A 255 9.67 19.85 15.52
C VAL A 255 9.53 20.75 16.75
N VAL A 256 10.01 21.99 16.68
CA VAL A 256 10.02 22.93 17.81
C VAL A 256 9.51 24.32 17.38
N PRO A 257 9.16 25.22 18.32
CA PRO A 257 8.84 26.61 17.98
C PRO A 257 10.00 27.31 17.26
N SER A 258 9.71 28.16 16.29
CA SER A 258 10.73 28.88 15.50
C SER A 258 11.66 29.76 16.34
N GLY A 259 11.21 30.19 17.52
CA GLY A 259 12.02 30.96 18.47
C GLY A 259 13.25 30.21 19.01
N TYR A 260 13.38 28.89 18.82
CA TYR A 260 14.60 28.18 19.22
C TYR A 260 15.80 28.60 18.37
N LEU A 261 15.66 28.71 17.04
CA LEU A 261 16.74 29.08 16.13
C LEU A 261 16.79 30.58 15.80
N SER A 262 15.96 31.41 16.45
CA SER A 262 15.90 32.85 16.20
C SER A 262 16.02 33.67 17.47
N GLY A 263 16.81 34.74 17.41
CA GLY A 263 16.99 35.70 18.49
C GLY A 263 17.76 35.15 19.70
N THR A 264 17.92 35.99 20.73
CA THR A 264 18.88 35.76 21.83
C THR A 264 18.30 35.00 23.03
N ARG A 265 16.97 34.85 23.15
CA ARG A 265 16.32 34.27 24.34
C ARG A 265 16.73 32.84 24.66
N ASN A 266 17.06 32.03 23.65
CA ASN A 266 17.42 30.61 23.81
C ASN A 266 18.93 30.34 23.72
N ARG A 267 19.78 31.38 23.78
CA ARG A 267 21.25 31.28 23.64
C ARG A 267 21.85 30.19 24.54
N LYS A 268 21.55 30.24 25.84
CA LYS A 268 22.07 29.28 26.84
C LYS A 268 21.66 27.83 26.53
N LEU A 269 20.42 27.62 26.06
CA LEU A 269 19.95 26.28 25.71
C LEU A 269 20.68 25.76 24.46
N ARG A 270 20.86 26.61 23.44
CA ARG A 270 21.62 26.26 22.23
C ARG A 270 23.07 25.90 22.57
N GLU A 271 23.71 26.67 23.44
CA GLU A 271 25.06 26.39 23.92
C GLU A 271 25.14 25.01 24.60
N GLN A 272 24.22 24.71 25.53
CA GLN A 272 24.15 23.41 26.19
C GLN A 272 23.96 22.24 25.20
N VAL A 273 23.11 22.42 24.19
CA VAL A 273 22.84 21.37 23.19
C VAL A 273 24.04 21.20 22.26
N LEU A 274 24.60 22.28 21.72
CA LEU A 274 25.63 22.27 20.67
C LEU A 274 26.98 21.73 21.15
N ARG A 275 27.29 21.84 22.45
CA ARG A 275 28.48 21.22 23.05
C ARG A 275 28.46 19.70 22.97
N ARG A 276 27.29 19.08 22.94
CA ARG A 276 27.12 17.61 23.00
C ARG A 276 26.52 17.04 21.72
N HIS A 277 25.93 17.88 20.88
CA HIS A 277 25.17 17.47 19.70
C HIS A 277 25.46 18.43 18.55
N HIS A 278 25.55 17.90 17.34
CA HIS A 278 25.79 18.67 16.13
C HIS A 278 24.47 18.95 15.43
N LEU A 279 24.11 20.22 15.20
CA LEU A 279 22.95 20.56 14.37
C LEU A 279 23.32 20.34 12.90
N ALA A 280 22.93 19.18 12.36
CA ALA A 280 23.22 18.76 11.00
C ALA A 280 22.43 19.57 9.97
N ALA A 281 21.14 19.83 10.22
CA ALA A 281 20.31 20.70 9.39
C ALA A 281 19.10 21.22 10.17
N ALA A 282 18.48 22.29 9.69
CA ALA A 282 17.16 22.73 10.14
C ALA A 282 16.36 23.34 8.99
N TYR A 283 15.03 23.23 9.06
CA TYR A 283 14.12 23.78 8.07
C TYR A 283 12.97 24.52 8.76
N ARG A 284 12.68 25.75 8.33
CA ARG A 284 11.54 26.51 8.81
C ARG A 284 10.30 26.18 7.98
N LEU A 285 9.23 25.77 8.64
CA LEU A 285 8.00 25.28 7.99
C LEU A 285 6.96 26.40 7.79
N PRO A 286 6.10 26.31 6.74
CA PRO A 286 4.98 27.23 6.56
C PRO A 286 4.01 27.28 7.74
N SER A 287 3.44 28.47 7.97
CA SER A 287 2.33 28.69 8.90
C SER A 287 1.07 27.94 8.45
N GLY A 288 0.21 27.56 9.40
CA GLY A 288 -1.07 26.88 9.11
C GLY A 288 -0.93 25.38 8.80
N LEU A 289 0.29 24.83 8.81
CA LEU A 289 0.57 23.42 8.56
C LEU A 289 0.00 22.49 9.64
N PHE A 290 -0.08 22.98 10.88
CA PHE A 290 -0.67 22.28 12.01
C PHE A 290 -2.14 22.74 12.17
N PRO A 291 -3.14 21.85 12.05
CA PRO A 291 -4.54 22.24 12.09
C PRO A 291 -4.90 23.05 13.35
N GLY A 292 -5.44 24.25 13.17
CA GLY A 292 -5.90 25.11 14.27
C GLY A 292 -4.85 26.10 14.84
N THR A 293 -3.66 26.20 14.26
CA THR A 293 -2.63 27.17 14.69
C THR A 293 -1.89 27.82 13.52
N GLU A 294 -1.56 29.11 13.64
CA GLU A 294 -0.71 29.86 12.70
C GLU A 294 0.77 29.90 13.14
N LEU A 295 1.12 29.20 14.23
CA LEU A 295 2.46 29.19 14.80
C LEU A 295 3.51 28.68 13.80
N VAL A 296 4.62 29.41 13.68
CA VAL A 296 5.77 28.99 12.87
C VAL A 296 6.63 28.00 13.67
N THR A 297 6.99 26.89 13.03
CA THR A 297 7.78 25.81 13.63
C THR A 297 9.00 25.50 12.79
N ASP A 298 10.09 25.12 13.45
CA ASP A 298 11.32 24.67 12.81
C ASP A 298 11.47 23.16 13.01
N LEU A 299 11.91 22.47 11.96
CA LEU A 299 12.29 21.07 11.99
C LEU A 299 13.81 20.97 12.11
N LEU A 300 14.30 20.41 13.21
CA LEU A 300 15.71 20.30 13.54
C LEU A 300 16.20 18.88 13.30
N VAL A 301 17.41 18.73 12.77
CA VAL A 301 18.10 17.44 12.58
C VAL A 301 19.45 17.51 13.27
N PHE A 302 19.67 16.62 14.24
CA PHE A 302 20.89 16.56 15.05
C PHE A 302 21.61 15.22 14.91
N ARG A 303 22.94 15.26 15.06
CA ARG A 303 23.79 14.10 15.33
C ARG A 303 24.32 14.17 16.76
N ALA A 304 24.25 13.08 17.51
CA ALA A 304 24.91 13.00 18.81
C ALA A 304 26.44 12.94 18.63
N ARG A 305 27.18 13.73 19.42
CA ARG A 305 28.65 13.62 19.48
C ARG A 305 29.03 12.45 20.40
N GLU A 306 30.27 12.00 20.34
CA GLU A 306 30.78 10.94 21.25
C GLU A 306 30.84 11.36 22.73
N GLY A 307 30.54 12.63 23.03
CA GLY A 307 30.75 13.26 24.33
C GLY A 307 30.59 14.77 24.23
N GLU A 308 31.12 15.49 25.23
CA GLU A 308 30.96 16.94 25.36
C GLU A 308 32.22 17.69 24.94
N LEU A 309 32.04 18.73 24.12
CA LEU A 309 33.11 19.65 23.74
C LEU A 309 33.51 20.55 24.91
N ALA A 310 34.82 20.82 25.03
CA ALA A 310 35.37 21.74 26.01
C ALA A 310 34.90 23.19 25.80
N ALA A 311 34.69 23.58 24.53
CA ALA A 311 34.15 24.88 24.11
C ALA A 311 33.22 24.70 22.90
N ILE A 312 32.44 25.74 22.58
CA ILE A 312 31.62 25.75 21.36
C ILE A 312 32.52 25.70 20.13
N ASP A 313 32.10 24.91 19.14
CA ASP A 313 32.72 24.88 17.82
C ASP A 313 32.56 26.25 17.15
N ALA A 314 33.64 26.82 16.62
CA ALA A 314 33.61 28.13 15.96
C ALA A 314 32.55 28.19 14.84
N ALA A 315 32.28 27.07 14.16
CA ALA A 315 31.24 26.99 13.12
C ALA A 315 29.81 27.00 13.69
N ASP A 316 29.63 26.74 14.99
CA ASP A 316 28.36 26.75 15.71
C ASP A 316 28.09 28.10 16.43
N GLU A 317 29.05 29.04 16.48
CA GLU A 317 28.87 30.35 17.14
C GLU A 317 27.68 31.15 16.57
N PRO A 318 27.46 31.25 15.24
CA PRO A 318 26.27 31.92 14.72
C PRO A 318 24.96 31.20 15.09
N LEU A 319 25.00 29.89 15.30
CA LEU A 319 23.84 29.11 15.73
C LEU A 319 23.52 29.42 17.20
N VAL A 320 24.53 29.53 18.05
CA VAL A 320 24.38 29.97 19.44
C VAL A 320 23.71 31.34 19.50
N GLU A 321 24.01 32.24 18.57
CA GLU A 321 23.36 33.55 18.45
C GLU A 321 21.97 33.53 17.78
N GLY A 322 21.49 32.37 17.32
CA GLY A 322 20.17 32.24 16.70
C GLY A 322 20.11 32.79 15.28
N ARG A 323 21.19 32.65 14.52
CA ARG A 323 21.35 33.16 13.15
C ARG A 323 21.42 32.03 12.10
N TYR A 324 20.82 30.88 12.37
CA TYR A 324 20.88 29.72 11.46
C TYR A 324 20.30 30.05 10.07
N PHE A 325 19.13 30.69 10.01
CA PHE A 325 18.48 31.01 8.73
C PHE A 325 19.12 32.19 7.99
N GLU A 326 19.96 32.99 8.65
CA GLU A 326 20.82 33.97 7.96
C GLU A 326 21.94 33.26 7.17
N LEU A 327 22.47 32.16 7.74
CA LEU A 327 23.47 31.33 7.07
C LEU A 327 22.87 30.43 5.99
N PHE A 328 21.64 29.97 6.20
CA PHE A 328 20.94 29.04 5.30
C PHE A 328 19.55 29.58 4.91
N PRO A 329 19.47 30.69 4.15
CA PRO A 329 18.19 31.31 3.79
C PRO A 329 17.28 30.38 2.98
N GLY A 330 17.86 29.50 2.15
CA GLY A 330 17.12 28.49 1.38
C GLY A 330 16.48 27.38 2.22
N HIS A 331 16.70 27.35 3.54
CA HIS A 331 16.06 26.42 4.46
C HIS A 331 14.75 26.96 5.05
N VAL A 332 14.33 28.16 4.67
CA VAL A 332 12.97 28.64 4.91
C VAL A 332 12.06 28.14 3.79
N LEU A 333 11.12 27.25 4.11
CA LEU A 333 10.26 26.58 3.12
C LEU A 333 9.01 27.41 2.79
N GLY A 334 9.19 28.69 2.51
CA GLY A 334 8.12 29.65 2.22
C GLY A 334 8.65 31.09 2.21
N THR A 335 7.76 32.06 2.30
CA THR A 335 8.11 33.49 2.37
C THR A 335 7.81 34.03 3.76
N GLU A 336 8.83 34.55 4.44
CA GLU A 336 8.64 35.21 5.73
C GLU A 336 7.90 36.53 5.51
N VAL A 337 6.82 36.73 6.27
CA VAL A 337 6.03 37.96 6.22
C VAL A 337 6.02 38.57 7.61
N GLU A 338 6.61 39.75 7.72
CA GLU A 338 6.57 40.56 8.93
C GLU A 338 5.29 41.42 8.93
N GLY A 339 4.39 41.11 9.87
CA GLY A 339 3.15 41.86 10.13
C GLY A 339 2.84 41.88 11.62
N ARG A 340 1.56 42.06 12.01
CA ARG A 340 1.15 42.01 13.43
C ARG A 340 1.56 40.72 14.16
N ARG A 341 1.72 39.61 13.43
CA ARG A 341 2.32 38.36 13.90
C ARG A 341 3.25 37.84 12.81
N TYR A 342 4.41 37.34 13.23
CA TYR A 342 5.37 36.69 12.34
C TYR A 342 4.78 35.39 11.79
N ARG A 343 4.83 35.22 10.46
CA ARG A 343 4.29 34.06 9.73
C ARG A 343 5.16 33.71 8.53
N VAL A 344 5.04 32.47 8.06
CA VAL A 344 5.69 31.98 6.84
C VAL A 344 4.60 31.57 5.86
N GLU A 345 4.41 32.35 4.80
CA GLU A 345 3.42 32.07 3.76
C GLU A 345 3.96 31.02 2.77
N GLY A 346 3.15 30.03 2.43
CA GLY A 346 3.51 28.98 1.49
C GLY A 346 2.77 27.68 1.74
N THR A 347 2.90 26.73 0.82
CA THR A 347 2.35 25.37 0.98
C THR A 347 3.50 24.40 1.21
N PHE A 348 3.42 23.58 2.27
CA PHE A 348 4.47 22.61 2.57
C PHE A 348 4.47 21.48 1.53
N GLU A 349 5.37 21.56 0.56
CA GLU A 349 5.40 20.58 -0.51
C GLU A 349 6.08 19.26 -0.10
N ARG A 350 7.32 19.40 0.39
CA ARG A 350 8.32 18.35 0.58
C ARG A 350 9.49 18.91 1.42
N LEU A 351 10.21 18.05 2.14
CA LEU A 351 11.54 18.41 2.67
C LEU A 351 12.61 18.30 1.56
N PRO A 352 13.60 19.21 1.51
CA PRO A 352 14.80 19.00 0.69
C PRO A 352 15.51 17.68 1.02
N GLU A 353 16.34 17.18 0.10
CA GLU A 353 17.26 16.09 0.47
C GLU A 353 18.18 16.57 1.59
N LEU A 354 18.40 15.70 2.58
CA LEU A 354 19.15 16.08 3.77
C LEU A 354 20.64 16.16 3.44
N VAL A 355 21.14 17.39 3.34
CA VAL A 355 22.57 17.70 3.24
C VAL A 355 23.04 18.16 4.63
N GLU A 356 23.76 17.30 5.32
CA GLU A 356 24.25 17.58 6.67
C GLU A 356 25.39 18.62 6.63
N ARG A 357 25.35 19.60 7.53
CA ARG A 357 26.49 20.49 7.83
C ARG A 357 27.69 19.61 8.20
N PRO A 358 28.91 19.96 7.73
CA PRO A 358 30.12 19.23 8.11
C PRO A 358 30.26 19.16 9.63
N LEU A 359 30.53 17.97 10.15
CA LEU A 359 30.91 17.78 11.54
C LEU A 359 32.40 18.17 11.70
N CYS A 360 32.73 18.95 12.71
CA CYS A 360 34.12 19.34 12.98
C CYS A 360 35.00 18.11 13.26
N ALA A 361 35.95 17.87 12.35
CA ALA A 361 36.90 16.76 12.44
C ALA A 361 38.07 17.03 13.40
N ALA A 362 38.32 18.29 13.75
CA ALA A 362 39.40 18.71 14.67
C ALA A 362 38.95 18.82 16.14
N CYS A 363 37.65 18.67 16.40
CA CYS A 363 37.09 18.86 17.73
C CYS A 363 37.33 17.60 18.57
N THR A 364 38.26 17.68 19.52
CA THR A 364 38.57 16.56 20.42
C THR A 364 37.43 16.34 21.40
N VAL A 365 36.79 15.17 21.30
CA VAL A 365 35.78 14.71 22.26
C VAL A 365 36.46 13.72 23.22
N PRO A 366 36.44 13.95 24.54
CA PRO A 366 37.01 12.99 25.49
C PRO A 366 36.29 11.63 25.38
N ALA A 367 37.02 10.55 25.11
CA ALA A 367 36.42 9.25 24.79
C ALA A 367 35.82 8.54 26.02
N PRO A 368 34.58 8.04 25.96
CA PRO A 368 34.10 6.96 26.82
C PRO A 368 34.56 5.59 26.27
N GLN A 369 34.99 4.66 27.14
CA GLN A 369 35.57 3.36 26.73
C GLN A 369 34.51 2.29 26.35
N PRO A 370 34.62 1.64 25.17
CA PRO A 370 33.83 0.44 24.86
C PRO A 370 34.63 -0.77 24.28
N VAL A 371 34.09 -1.96 24.50
CA VAL A 371 34.64 -3.31 24.21
C VAL A 371 34.20 -3.84 22.83
N ALA A 372 35.08 -4.52 22.08
CA ALA A 372 34.90 -4.87 20.65
C ALA A 372 34.45 -6.34 20.35
N ARG A 373 33.84 -6.56 19.16
CA ARG A 373 33.63 -7.90 18.52
C ARG A 373 33.83 -7.86 16.97
N PRO A 374 34.22 -8.97 16.29
CA PRO A 374 34.68 -8.98 14.89
C PRO A 374 33.73 -9.61 13.83
N ARG A 375 34.05 -9.45 12.52
CA ARG A 375 33.29 -9.94 11.32
C ARG A 375 34.19 -10.70 10.31
N ASN A 376 33.63 -11.68 9.58
CA ASN A 376 34.29 -12.50 8.52
C ASN A 376 33.70 -12.33 7.10
N LYS A 377 34.48 -12.65 6.05
CA LYS A 377 34.14 -12.61 4.59
C LYS A 377 34.22 -14.02 3.91
N PRO A 378 33.53 -14.28 2.77
CA PRO A 378 33.54 -15.58 2.05
C PRO A 378 34.45 -15.66 0.79
N VAL A 379 34.71 -16.89 0.31
CA VAL A 379 35.70 -17.31 -0.73
C VAL A 379 35.00 -18.03 -1.94
N PRO A 380 35.54 -18.02 -3.20
CA PRO A 380 34.89 -18.61 -4.40
C PRO A 380 35.43 -20.01 -4.85
N THR A 381 34.61 -20.79 -5.61
CA THR A 381 34.90 -22.16 -6.15
C THR A 381 34.72 -22.30 -7.69
N ARG A 382 35.43 -23.25 -8.34
CA ARG A 382 35.51 -23.52 -9.80
C ARG A 382 34.28 -24.28 -10.39
N PRO A 383 33.86 -24.05 -11.66
CA PRO A 383 32.64 -24.66 -12.26
C PRO A 383 32.78 -26.13 -12.74
N LEU A 384 31.68 -26.90 -12.69
CA LEU A 384 31.54 -28.31 -13.13
C LEU A 384 31.02 -28.44 -14.57
N PRO A 385 31.25 -29.57 -15.28
CA PRO A 385 30.60 -29.88 -16.56
C PRO A 385 29.07 -29.99 -16.46
N ASP A 386 28.34 -29.63 -17.52
CA ASP A 386 26.88 -29.45 -17.51
C ASP A 386 26.06 -30.62 -16.93
N GLY A 387 26.34 -31.86 -17.34
CA GLY A 387 25.64 -33.05 -16.80
C GLY A 387 25.90 -33.27 -15.31
N LEU A 388 27.13 -33.01 -14.86
CA LEU A 388 27.51 -33.10 -13.44
C LEU A 388 26.99 -31.91 -12.62
N ALA A 389 26.89 -30.73 -13.22
CA ALA A 389 26.29 -29.56 -12.60
C ALA A 389 24.78 -29.75 -12.37
N LEU A 390 24.09 -30.34 -13.35
CA LEU A 390 22.68 -30.71 -13.24
C LEU A 390 22.46 -31.75 -12.13
N ALA A 391 23.24 -32.83 -12.14
CA ALA A 391 23.21 -33.84 -11.09
C ALA A 391 23.49 -33.22 -9.71
N ALA A 392 24.53 -32.39 -9.56
CA ALA A 392 24.83 -31.69 -8.32
C ALA A 392 23.68 -30.80 -7.83
N ALA A 393 23.04 -30.04 -8.72
CA ALA A 393 21.90 -29.18 -8.36
C ALA A 393 20.70 -30.00 -7.87
N LEU A 394 20.38 -31.11 -8.55
CA LEU A 394 19.35 -32.04 -8.10
C LEU A 394 19.73 -32.72 -6.78
N GLY A 395 21.00 -33.04 -6.58
CA GLY A 395 21.49 -33.65 -5.34
C GLY A 395 21.32 -32.77 -4.11
N ARG A 396 21.55 -31.46 -4.22
CA ARG A 396 21.23 -30.50 -3.13
C ARG A 396 19.73 -30.46 -2.82
N ARG A 397 18.89 -30.58 -3.85
CA ARG A 397 17.42 -30.60 -3.69
C ARG A 397 16.94 -31.90 -3.05
N VAL A 398 17.54 -33.04 -3.43
CA VAL A 398 17.31 -34.35 -2.81
C VAL A 398 17.69 -34.31 -1.33
N ASP A 399 18.88 -33.80 -1.00
CA ASP A 399 19.37 -33.65 0.38
C ASP A 399 18.40 -32.82 1.23
N ARG A 400 17.95 -31.67 0.70
CA ARG A 400 16.95 -30.83 1.36
C ARG A 400 15.61 -31.55 1.53
N TYR A 401 15.10 -32.18 0.47
CA TYR A 401 13.82 -32.89 0.53
C TYR A 401 13.88 -34.02 1.56
N LEU A 402 14.93 -34.84 1.55
CA LEU A 402 15.06 -35.96 2.49
C LEU A 402 15.20 -35.46 3.94
N ALA A 403 15.87 -34.33 4.17
CA ALA A 403 15.97 -33.73 5.50
C ALA A 403 14.60 -33.29 6.07
N VAL A 404 13.68 -32.83 5.22
CA VAL A 404 12.32 -32.43 5.65
C VAL A 404 11.32 -33.58 5.58
N ALA A 405 11.52 -34.57 4.70
CA ALA A 405 10.66 -35.74 4.56
C ALA A 405 10.69 -36.65 5.80
N THR A 406 11.74 -36.58 6.61
CA THR A 406 11.84 -37.31 7.89
C THR A 406 11.19 -36.56 9.07
N SER A 407 10.69 -35.34 8.86
CA SER A 407 10.02 -34.56 9.90
C SER A 407 8.58 -35.03 10.14
N GLU A 408 8.06 -34.78 11.35
CA GLU A 408 6.66 -35.07 11.68
C GLU A 408 5.67 -34.24 10.84
N ASP A 409 6.07 -33.04 10.40
CA ASP A 409 5.27 -32.18 9.50
C ASP A 409 5.72 -32.33 8.04
N GLN A 410 5.09 -33.25 7.32
CA GLN A 410 5.39 -33.49 5.90
C GLN A 410 4.85 -32.40 4.95
N ARG A 411 4.33 -31.27 5.43
CA ARG A 411 3.85 -30.17 4.57
C ARG A 411 4.96 -29.58 3.72
N GLU A 412 6.14 -29.30 4.30
CA GLU A 412 7.26 -28.77 3.50
C GLU A 412 7.72 -29.81 2.48
N ALA A 413 7.80 -31.09 2.86
CA ALA A 413 8.12 -32.17 1.94
C ALA A 413 7.11 -32.24 0.77
N ALA A 414 5.80 -32.11 1.06
CA ALA A 414 4.75 -32.11 0.05
C ALA A 414 4.79 -30.90 -0.89
N GLU A 415 5.25 -29.74 -0.41
CA GLU A 415 5.47 -28.57 -1.27
C GLU A 415 6.72 -28.71 -2.15
N LEU A 416 7.76 -29.39 -1.67
CA LEU A 416 8.99 -29.60 -2.44
C LEU A 416 8.87 -30.75 -3.45
N TRP A 417 8.02 -31.74 -3.16
CA TRP A 417 7.92 -32.98 -3.93
C TRP A 417 7.56 -32.79 -5.40
N PRO A 418 6.52 -32.00 -5.80
CA PRO A 418 6.06 -31.98 -7.19
C PRO A 418 7.15 -31.56 -8.16
N GLU A 419 7.88 -30.49 -7.81
CA GLU A 419 8.96 -29.97 -8.65
C GLU A 419 10.19 -30.88 -8.64
N LEU A 420 10.54 -31.48 -7.49
CA LEU A 420 11.69 -32.39 -7.37
C LEU A 420 11.45 -33.70 -8.11
N HIS A 421 10.30 -34.34 -7.87
CA HIS A 421 9.91 -35.58 -8.54
C HIS A 421 9.92 -35.42 -10.05
N ALA A 422 9.29 -34.36 -10.56
CA ALA A 422 9.27 -34.07 -11.99
C ALA A 422 10.69 -33.90 -12.55
N ALA A 423 11.56 -33.15 -11.86
CA ALA A 423 12.91 -32.91 -12.34
C ALA A 423 13.81 -34.16 -12.32
N LEU A 424 13.63 -35.06 -11.35
CA LEU A 424 14.35 -36.33 -11.31
C LEU A 424 13.85 -37.31 -12.37
N THR A 425 12.53 -37.34 -12.62
CA THR A 425 11.92 -38.17 -13.67
C THR A 425 12.35 -37.69 -15.06
N ASP A 426 12.24 -36.38 -15.32
CA ASP A 426 12.69 -35.75 -16.57
C ASP A 426 14.19 -36.05 -16.82
N TRP A 427 15.00 -36.08 -15.76
CA TRP A 427 16.41 -36.44 -15.88
C TRP A 427 16.61 -37.88 -16.38
N VAL A 428 15.89 -38.86 -15.78
CA VAL A 428 15.97 -40.27 -16.17
C VAL A 428 15.44 -40.49 -17.58
N ASP A 429 14.34 -39.83 -17.94
CA ASP A 429 13.77 -39.93 -19.29
C ASP A 429 14.75 -39.43 -20.36
N ALA A 430 15.52 -38.38 -20.04
CA ALA A 430 16.48 -37.79 -20.96
C ALA A 430 17.86 -38.47 -20.99
N HIS A 431 18.33 -39.03 -19.87
CA HIS A 431 19.72 -39.52 -19.72
C HIS A 431 19.84 -41.00 -19.35
N GLY A 432 18.73 -41.70 -19.13
CA GLY A 432 18.70 -43.10 -18.69
C GLY A 432 19.04 -43.27 -17.21
N ASN A 433 19.49 -44.47 -16.82
CA ASN A 433 19.75 -44.81 -15.41
C ASN A 433 21.01 -44.11 -14.86
N PRO A 434 20.89 -43.21 -13.87
CA PRO A 434 22.04 -42.46 -13.33
C PRO A 434 23.07 -43.34 -12.60
N LYS A 435 22.71 -44.55 -12.15
CA LYS A 435 23.63 -45.51 -11.52
C LYS A 435 24.57 -46.17 -12.51
N LEU A 436 24.23 -46.15 -13.80
CA LEU A 436 25.03 -46.72 -14.89
C LEU A 436 25.95 -45.67 -15.55
N ASP A 437 25.69 -44.38 -15.35
CA ASP A 437 26.54 -43.30 -15.86
C ASP A 437 27.88 -43.25 -15.10
N LEU A 438 28.96 -43.59 -15.81
CA LEU A 438 30.32 -43.62 -15.26
C LEU A 438 30.83 -42.24 -14.82
N SER A 439 30.39 -41.15 -15.47
CA SER A 439 30.80 -39.79 -15.13
C SER A 439 30.23 -39.36 -13.78
N ILE A 440 28.96 -39.70 -13.53
CA ILE A 440 28.25 -39.41 -12.28
C ILE A 440 28.79 -40.30 -11.16
N LYS A 441 28.95 -41.59 -11.42
CA LYS A 441 29.43 -42.58 -10.44
C LYS A 441 30.85 -42.30 -9.95
N ARG A 442 31.73 -41.79 -10.82
CA ARG A 442 33.14 -41.46 -10.49
C ARG A 442 33.32 -40.05 -9.93
N SER A 443 32.27 -39.22 -9.93
CA SER A 443 32.35 -37.85 -9.41
C SER A 443 32.63 -37.82 -7.91
N ARG A 444 33.65 -37.06 -7.52
CA ARG A 444 33.97 -36.80 -6.10
C ARG A 444 33.16 -35.65 -5.50
N ASN A 445 32.30 -35.00 -6.30
CA ASN A 445 31.49 -33.89 -5.80
C ASN A 445 30.40 -34.42 -4.84
N PRO A 446 30.30 -33.88 -3.62
CA PRO A 446 29.36 -34.38 -2.60
C PRO A 446 27.90 -34.26 -3.03
N ASP A 447 27.55 -33.21 -3.78
CA ASP A 447 26.19 -33.01 -4.27
C ASP A 447 25.82 -34.02 -5.37
N VAL A 448 26.76 -34.39 -6.25
CA VAL A 448 26.54 -35.46 -7.23
C VAL A 448 26.33 -36.81 -6.54
N ARG A 449 27.02 -37.06 -5.42
CA ARG A 449 26.80 -38.28 -4.62
C ARG A 449 25.42 -38.27 -3.94
N ARG A 450 24.96 -37.11 -3.46
CA ARG A 450 23.60 -36.92 -2.93
C ARG A 450 22.53 -37.13 -4.00
N PHE A 451 22.78 -36.74 -5.25
CA PHE A 451 21.87 -37.05 -6.35
C PHE A 451 21.70 -38.56 -6.57
N LEU A 452 22.78 -39.33 -6.50
CA LEU A 452 22.72 -40.78 -6.62
C LEU A 452 21.91 -41.46 -5.51
N THR A 453 21.70 -40.83 -4.34
CA THR A 453 20.88 -41.44 -3.29
C THR A 453 19.39 -41.44 -3.61
N ALA A 454 18.95 -40.61 -4.57
CA ALA A 454 17.56 -40.57 -5.01
C ALA A 454 17.11 -41.81 -5.80
N PHE A 455 18.03 -42.65 -6.26
CA PHE A 455 17.75 -43.76 -7.17
C PHE A 455 18.18 -45.12 -6.60
N ALA A 456 17.38 -46.14 -6.84
CA ALA A 456 17.72 -47.55 -6.65
C ALA A 456 18.69 -48.04 -7.76
N SER A 457 19.26 -49.24 -7.60
CA SER A 457 20.19 -49.83 -8.60
C SER A 457 19.57 -49.93 -10.00
N GLY A 458 18.27 -50.20 -10.10
CA GLY A 458 17.51 -50.27 -11.35
C GLY A 458 17.18 -48.92 -12.00
N GLY A 459 17.57 -47.78 -11.39
CA GLY A 459 17.30 -46.45 -11.95
C GLY A 459 15.95 -45.84 -11.56
N ALA A 460 15.08 -46.60 -10.91
CA ALA A 460 13.85 -46.07 -10.32
C ALA A 460 14.15 -45.18 -9.10
N LEU A 461 13.27 -44.20 -8.84
CA LEU A 461 13.32 -43.39 -7.62
C LEU A 461 13.15 -44.27 -6.37
N ILE A 462 13.84 -43.91 -5.28
CA ILE A 462 13.63 -44.56 -3.98
C ILE A 462 12.19 -44.34 -3.48
N PRO A 463 11.63 -45.23 -2.63
CA PRO A 463 10.24 -45.13 -2.18
C PRO A 463 9.84 -43.75 -1.64
N GLY A 464 10.71 -43.09 -0.86
CA GLY A 464 10.45 -41.77 -0.29
C GLY A 464 10.40 -40.62 -1.30
N LEU A 465 10.86 -40.83 -2.54
CA LEU A 465 10.77 -39.88 -3.64
C LEU A 465 9.77 -40.33 -4.70
N ALA A 466 9.51 -41.62 -4.87
CA ALA A 466 8.66 -42.17 -5.94
C ALA A 466 7.17 -41.86 -5.79
N SER A 467 6.70 -41.51 -4.60
CA SER A 467 5.29 -41.19 -4.36
C SER A 467 5.16 -39.91 -3.54
N ALA A 468 4.12 -39.14 -3.82
CA ALA A 468 3.85 -37.89 -3.11
C ALA A 468 3.66 -38.18 -1.61
N PRO A 469 4.23 -37.33 -0.72
CA PRO A 469 3.92 -37.39 0.70
C PRO A 469 2.41 -37.31 0.92
N VAL A 470 1.86 -38.25 1.68
CA VAL A 470 0.43 -38.25 2.01
C VAL A 470 0.20 -37.26 3.14
N VAL A 471 0.05 -35.99 2.77
CA VAL A 471 -0.44 -34.97 3.70
C VAL A 471 -1.95 -35.10 3.77
N LYS A 472 -2.45 -35.91 4.72
CA LYS A 472 -3.82 -35.74 5.19
C LYS A 472 -3.79 -34.55 6.12
N PRO A 473 -4.38 -33.39 5.78
CA PRO A 473 -4.58 -32.33 6.75
C PRO A 473 -5.53 -32.88 7.81
N ARG A 474 -4.98 -33.48 8.87
CA ARG A 474 -5.74 -33.78 10.07
C ARG A 474 -5.98 -32.44 10.74
N TYR A 475 -7.25 -32.10 10.89
CA TYR A 475 -7.61 -31.04 11.80
C TYR A 475 -7.17 -31.47 13.21
N THR A 476 -6.19 -30.77 13.76
CA THR A 476 -5.67 -31.02 15.12
C THR A 476 -6.29 -30.09 16.15
N GLY A 477 -7.26 -29.27 15.75
CA GLY A 477 -7.94 -28.35 16.64
C GLY A 477 -9.01 -29.05 17.49
N PRO A 478 -9.61 -28.33 18.45
CA PRO A 478 -10.63 -28.89 19.33
C PRO A 478 -11.93 -29.23 18.58
N ALA A 479 -12.56 -30.35 18.93
CA ALA A 479 -13.86 -30.75 18.38
C ALA A 479 -14.98 -29.69 18.54
N HIS A 480 -14.88 -28.85 19.57
CA HIS A 480 -15.84 -27.79 19.85
C HIS A 480 -15.55 -26.46 19.12
N ASP A 481 -14.36 -26.31 18.52
CA ASP A 481 -13.93 -25.05 17.90
C ASP A 481 -14.40 -24.97 16.44
N ILE A 482 -15.64 -24.51 16.27
CA ILE A 482 -16.28 -24.37 14.96
C ILE A 482 -15.56 -23.37 14.04
N VAL A 483 -14.86 -22.36 14.60
CA VAL A 483 -14.12 -21.38 13.81
C VAL A 483 -12.89 -22.02 13.20
N ALA A 484 -12.08 -22.71 14.01
CA ALA A 484 -10.91 -23.39 13.50
C ALA A 484 -11.29 -24.48 12.47
N GLN A 485 -12.44 -25.13 12.65
CA GLN A 485 -13.00 -26.07 11.67
C GLN A 485 -13.38 -25.36 10.36
N ALA A 486 -14.10 -24.24 10.44
CA ALA A 486 -14.48 -23.44 9.28
C ALA A 486 -13.25 -22.88 8.55
N GLU A 487 -12.25 -22.38 9.26
CA GLU A 487 -10.98 -21.93 8.67
C GLU A 487 -10.23 -23.05 7.96
N ALA A 488 -10.18 -24.25 8.56
CA ALA A 488 -9.50 -25.40 7.98
C ALA A 488 -10.18 -25.87 6.69
N LEU A 489 -11.51 -25.99 6.70
CA LEU A 489 -12.29 -26.35 5.52
C LEU A 489 -12.23 -25.26 4.45
N TYR A 490 -12.41 -23.99 4.83
CA TYR A 490 -12.36 -22.89 3.85
C TYR A 490 -10.98 -22.76 3.19
N ARG A 491 -9.90 -22.95 3.94
CA ARG A 491 -8.52 -22.92 3.40
C ARG A 491 -8.26 -24.01 2.37
N THR A 492 -8.89 -25.17 2.53
CA THR A 492 -8.70 -26.35 1.66
C THR A 492 -9.69 -26.38 0.50
N GLU A 493 -10.97 -26.16 0.77
CA GLU A 493 -12.07 -26.31 -0.18
C GLU A 493 -12.43 -25.00 -0.92
N ARG A 494 -11.99 -23.83 -0.42
CA ARG A 494 -12.26 -22.46 -0.94
C ARG A 494 -13.74 -22.07 -1.06
N THR A 495 -14.63 -23.00 -0.79
CA THR A 495 -16.07 -22.84 -0.67
C THR A 495 -16.49 -23.64 0.55
N LEU A 496 -17.39 -23.09 1.36
CA LEU A 496 -17.82 -23.76 2.59
C LEU A 496 -19.34 -23.71 2.73
N PRO A 497 -20.05 -24.68 2.14
CA PRO A 497 -21.48 -24.86 2.39
C PRO A 497 -21.72 -25.12 3.87
N VAL A 498 -22.81 -24.56 4.42
CA VAL A 498 -23.18 -24.78 5.83
C VAL A 498 -23.32 -26.27 6.14
N THR A 499 -23.87 -27.05 5.22
CA THR A 499 -24.03 -28.51 5.35
C THR A 499 -22.69 -29.25 5.51
N ARG A 500 -21.67 -28.83 4.76
CA ARG A 500 -20.32 -29.42 4.81
C ARG A 500 -19.66 -29.16 6.16
N LEU A 501 -19.79 -27.94 6.69
CA LEU A 501 -19.27 -27.60 8.00
C LEU A 501 -20.00 -28.35 9.13
N VAL A 502 -21.32 -28.44 9.07
CA VAL A 502 -22.12 -29.19 10.05
C VAL A 502 -21.71 -30.68 10.07
N ALA A 503 -21.51 -31.28 8.90
CA ALA A 503 -21.04 -32.66 8.80
C ALA A 503 -19.65 -32.84 9.44
N PHE A 504 -18.70 -31.96 9.13
CA PHE A 504 -17.36 -32.00 9.69
C PHE A 504 -17.33 -31.79 11.20
N HIS A 505 -18.18 -30.88 11.72
CA HIS A 505 -18.32 -30.67 13.16
C HIS A 505 -18.82 -31.92 13.88
N ARG A 506 -19.77 -32.64 13.27
CA ARG A 506 -20.28 -33.92 13.80
C ARG A 506 -19.23 -35.03 13.75
N GLU A 507 -18.47 -35.13 12.65
CA GLU A 507 -17.38 -36.10 12.50
C GLU A 507 -16.33 -35.96 13.62
N LEU A 508 -16.07 -34.73 14.07
CA LEU A 508 -15.14 -34.44 15.15
C LEU A 508 -15.74 -34.61 16.56
N GLY A 509 -17.05 -34.89 16.68
CA GLY A 509 -17.73 -35.00 17.97
C GLY A 509 -18.05 -33.65 18.62
N GLY A 510 -18.11 -32.56 17.86
CA GLY A 510 -18.46 -31.24 18.36
C GLY A 510 -19.88 -31.17 18.93
N PRO A 511 -20.23 -30.17 19.76
CA PRO A 511 -21.51 -30.12 20.48
C PRO A 511 -22.69 -29.56 19.67
N LEU A 512 -22.46 -28.79 18.59
CA LEU A 512 -23.52 -28.13 17.81
C LEU A 512 -24.24 -29.16 16.93
N ARG A 513 -25.57 -29.05 16.83
CA ARG A 513 -26.41 -30.10 16.20
C ARG A 513 -27.16 -29.59 14.97
N THR A 514 -27.54 -28.32 14.94
CA THR A 514 -28.31 -27.74 13.85
C THR A 514 -27.49 -26.78 12.98
N PRO A 515 -27.84 -26.60 11.69
CA PRO A 515 -27.26 -25.56 10.85
C PRO A 515 -27.38 -24.16 11.45
N GLY A 516 -28.51 -23.86 12.11
CA GLY A 516 -28.75 -22.58 12.76
C GLY A 516 -27.77 -22.29 13.90
N GLU A 517 -27.46 -23.27 14.74
CA GLU A 517 -26.47 -23.15 15.82
C GLU A 517 -25.04 -22.95 15.29
N VAL A 518 -24.66 -23.71 14.27
CA VAL A 518 -23.33 -23.62 13.63
C VAL A 518 -23.13 -22.25 12.99
N VAL A 519 -24.13 -21.80 12.21
CA VAL A 519 -24.09 -20.47 11.58
C VAL A 519 -24.10 -19.38 12.63
N GLY A 520 -25.02 -19.43 13.60
CA GLY A 520 -25.10 -18.44 14.68
C GLY A 520 -23.77 -18.26 15.40
N LYS A 521 -23.13 -19.37 15.80
CA LYS A 521 -21.83 -19.32 16.48
C LYS A 521 -20.71 -18.75 15.61
N LEU A 522 -20.71 -19.06 14.32
CA LEU A 522 -19.72 -18.51 13.38
C LEU A 522 -19.90 -17.01 13.14
N LEU A 523 -21.15 -16.55 13.00
CA LEU A 523 -21.46 -15.15 12.82
C LEU A 523 -21.00 -14.31 14.03
N ASP A 524 -21.26 -14.79 15.26
CA ASP A 524 -20.76 -14.17 16.50
C ASP A 524 -19.24 -14.04 16.52
N LEU A 525 -18.54 -14.93 15.81
CA LEU A 525 -17.08 -15.02 15.75
C LEU A 525 -16.50 -14.39 14.46
N GLY A 526 -17.27 -13.54 13.78
CA GLY A 526 -16.79 -12.73 12.67
C GLY A 526 -16.71 -13.46 11.34
N TRP A 527 -17.60 -14.42 11.10
CA TRP A 527 -17.89 -14.96 9.78
C TRP A 527 -19.17 -14.35 9.22
N ALA A 528 -19.42 -14.61 7.94
CA ALA A 528 -20.56 -14.14 7.19
C ALA A 528 -21.33 -15.31 6.57
N LEU A 529 -22.64 -15.18 6.46
CA LEU A 529 -23.52 -16.07 5.72
C LEU A 529 -23.91 -15.39 4.41
N ASP A 530 -23.52 -15.98 3.30
CA ASP A 530 -23.94 -15.61 1.94
C ASP A 530 -24.74 -16.78 1.38
N GLU A 531 -26.07 -16.67 1.41
CA GLU A 531 -27.01 -17.73 1.04
C GLU A 531 -26.79 -19.03 1.86
N ASP A 532 -26.30 -20.10 1.23
CA ASP A 532 -26.04 -21.40 1.86
C ASP A 532 -24.57 -21.60 2.27
N ARG A 533 -23.76 -20.54 2.18
CA ARG A 533 -22.30 -20.60 2.38
C ARG A 533 -21.87 -19.71 3.52
N VAL A 534 -20.92 -20.20 4.30
CA VAL A 534 -20.20 -19.39 5.27
C VAL A 534 -18.87 -18.94 4.69
N LEU A 535 -18.58 -17.65 4.85
CA LEU A 535 -17.38 -17.01 4.35
C LEU A 535 -16.66 -16.29 5.50
N PRO A 536 -15.33 -16.24 5.49
CA PRO A 536 -14.63 -15.27 6.31
C PRO A 536 -15.15 -13.86 6.01
N MET A 537 -15.39 -13.06 7.03
CA MET A 537 -15.92 -11.71 6.84
C MET A 537 -15.04 -10.86 5.91
N THR A 538 -13.73 -11.06 5.92
CA THR A 538 -12.79 -10.38 5.02
C THR A 538 -13.06 -10.66 3.54
N GLU A 539 -13.53 -11.84 3.19
CA GLU A 539 -13.88 -12.23 1.81
C GLU A 539 -15.29 -11.72 1.45
N TYR A 540 -16.24 -11.86 2.38
CA TYR A 540 -17.62 -11.38 2.22
C TYR A 540 -17.70 -9.87 1.97
N LEU A 541 -16.77 -9.10 2.52
CA LEU A 541 -16.70 -7.65 2.36
C LEU A 541 -15.93 -7.18 1.11
N THR A 542 -15.58 -8.08 0.19
CA THR A 542 -14.84 -7.75 -1.04
C THR A 542 -15.51 -8.29 -2.31
N GLY A 543 -15.13 -7.78 -3.47
CA GLY A 543 -15.78 -8.03 -4.75
C GLY A 543 -16.97 -7.10 -4.99
N HIS A 544 -17.94 -7.58 -5.76
CA HIS A 544 -19.19 -6.85 -6.04
C HIS A 544 -20.15 -6.97 -4.84
N LEU A 545 -20.37 -5.88 -4.12
CA LEU A 545 -21.08 -5.86 -2.85
C LEU A 545 -22.59 -5.64 -3.00
N TRP A 546 -23.05 -4.97 -4.06
CA TRP A 546 -24.47 -4.66 -4.23
C TRP A 546 -25.40 -5.88 -4.13
N PRO A 547 -25.13 -7.01 -4.81
CA PRO A 547 -25.96 -8.20 -4.66
C PRO A 547 -26.04 -8.71 -3.21
N ARG A 548 -24.93 -8.63 -2.46
CA ARG A 548 -24.89 -9.03 -1.04
C ARG A 548 -25.62 -8.03 -0.15
N ILE A 549 -25.49 -6.74 -0.42
CA ILE A 549 -26.21 -5.67 0.29
C ILE A 549 -27.70 -5.83 0.11
N ASP A 550 -28.17 -6.09 -1.12
CA ASP A 550 -29.59 -6.25 -1.42
C ASP A 550 -30.17 -7.45 -0.70
N ARG A 551 -29.48 -8.61 -0.75
CA ARG A 551 -29.88 -9.80 0.03
C ARG A 551 -29.86 -9.53 1.53
N ALA A 552 -28.78 -8.95 2.06
CA ALA A 552 -28.67 -8.69 3.49
C ALA A 552 -29.72 -7.68 3.97
N ARG A 553 -30.04 -6.67 3.18
CA ARG A 553 -31.12 -5.71 3.46
C ARG A 553 -32.47 -6.41 3.50
N GLN A 554 -32.79 -7.21 2.48
CA GLN A 554 -34.04 -7.95 2.43
C GLN A 554 -34.23 -8.85 3.66
N HIS A 555 -33.20 -9.57 4.08
CA HIS A 555 -33.27 -10.42 5.27
C HIS A 555 -33.34 -9.62 6.58
N ALA A 556 -32.62 -8.50 6.68
CA ALA A 556 -32.67 -7.62 7.85
C ALA A 556 -34.07 -6.99 8.01
N GLU A 557 -34.69 -6.55 6.92
CA GLU A 557 -36.06 -6.02 6.89
C GLU A 557 -37.11 -7.10 7.24
N ALA A 558 -36.83 -8.36 6.91
CA ALA A 558 -37.63 -9.51 7.34
C ALA A 558 -37.42 -9.90 8.83
N GLY A 559 -36.60 -9.16 9.59
CA GLY A 559 -36.39 -9.35 11.02
C GLY A 559 -35.24 -10.28 11.39
N ASP A 560 -34.40 -10.69 10.44
CA ASP A 560 -33.24 -11.54 10.73
C ASP A 560 -32.05 -10.70 11.23
N ALA A 561 -31.90 -10.61 12.55
CA ALA A 561 -30.83 -9.86 13.21
C ALA A 561 -29.41 -10.26 12.75
N ARG A 562 -29.23 -11.48 12.21
CA ARG A 562 -27.96 -11.95 11.65
C ARG A 562 -27.54 -11.14 10.43
N TYR A 563 -28.49 -10.79 9.57
CA TYR A 563 -28.21 -10.00 8.37
C TYR A 563 -28.09 -8.51 8.64
N THR A 564 -28.62 -8.01 9.76
CA THR A 564 -28.40 -6.61 10.20
C THR A 564 -26.92 -6.32 10.41
N ALA A 565 -26.21 -7.16 11.18
CA ALA A 565 -24.76 -6.98 11.41
C ALA A 565 -23.93 -7.09 10.12
N GLN A 566 -24.33 -7.99 9.21
CA GLN A 566 -23.69 -8.14 7.90
C GLN A 566 -23.94 -6.94 6.99
N LEU A 567 -25.17 -6.40 6.99
CA LEU A 567 -25.54 -5.21 6.23
C LEU A 567 -24.78 -3.99 6.74
N GLU A 568 -24.63 -3.84 8.05
CA GLU A 568 -23.80 -2.80 8.65
C GLU A 568 -22.35 -2.92 8.19
N ALA A 569 -21.77 -4.13 8.23
CA ALA A 569 -20.39 -4.36 7.80
C ALA A 569 -20.20 -4.08 6.29
N LEU A 570 -21.14 -4.51 5.45
CA LEU A 570 -21.12 -4.24 4.01
C LEU A 570 -21.23 -2.74 3.70
N THR A 571 -22.17 -2.06 4.35
CA THR A 571 -22.37 -0.61 4.20
C THR A 571 -21.16 0.15 4.72
N GLU A 572 -20.56 -0.31 5.82
CA GLU A 572 -19.33 0.24 6.38
C GLU A 572 -18.17 0.16 5.40
N VAL A 573 -18.01 -0.97 4.71
CA VAL A 573 -16.91 -1.15 3.75
C VAL A 573 -17.17 -0.40 2.44
N LEU A 574 -18.42 -0.38 1.98
CA LEU A 574 -18.84 0.35 0.80
C LEU A 574 -18.68 1.87 0.96
N GLN A 575 -18.94 2.39 2.18
CA GLN A 575 -19.03 3.82 2.48
C GLN A 575 -19.87 4.55 1.41
N PRO A 576 -21.20 4.32 1.30
CA PRO A 576 -22.01 5.04 0.31
C PRO A 576 -21.79 6.56 0.39
N ALA A 577 -21.63 7.21 -0.76
CA ALA A 577 -21.61 8.66 -0.86
C ALA A 577 -22.96 9.20 -0.40
N VAL A 578 -22.94 10.23 0.44
CA VAL A 578 -24.13 11.07 0.65
C VAL A 578 -24.13 12.21 -0.37
N PHE A 579 -25.24 12.92 -0.49
CA PHE A 579 -25.44 13.95 -1.51
C PHE A 579 -24.33 15.01 -1.47
N ASP A 580 -23.90 15.41 -0.27
CA ASP A 580 -22.81 16.36 -0.05
C ASP A 580 -21.44 15.85 -0.54
N ASP A 581 -21.24 14.54 -0.66
CA ASP A 581 -20.02 13.94 -1.21
C ASP A 581 -20.01 13.95 -2.75
N ILE A 582 -21.13 14.30 -3.41
CA ILE A 582 -21.31 14.20 -4.86
C ILE A 582 -21.14 15.57 -5.52
N GLU A 583 -19.96 15.79 -6.08
CA GLU A 583 -19.64 16.98 -6.86
C GLU A 583 -20.25 16.91 -8.28
N GLY A 584 -20.64 18.07 -8.81
CA GLY A 584 -21.07 18.18 -10.21
C GLY A 584 -22.35 17.45 -10.63
N VAL A 585 -23.26 17.12 -9.70
CA VAL A 585 -24.64 16.65 -10.02
C VAL A 585 -25.26 17.54 -11.10
N SER A 586 -25.50 16.95 -12.27
CA SER A 586 -25.98 17.65 -13.46
C SER A 586 -27.01 16.77 -14.19
N PRO A 587 -28.14 17.34 -14.67
CA PRO A 587 -29.18 16.56 -15.35
C PRO A 587 -28.68 15.92 -16.66
N ARG A 588 -27.54 16.39 -17.18
CA ARG A 588 -26.86 15.85 -18.35
C ARG A 588 -26.19 14.49 -18.11
N GLN A 589 -25.88 14.16 -16.87
CA GLN A 589 -25.12 12.95 -16.56
C GLN A 589 -25.99 11.70 -16.71
N GLY A 590 -25.47 10.68 -17.41
CA GLY A 590 -26.22 9.46 -17.72
C GLY A 590 -26.70 8.65 -16.52
N TRP A 591 -26.00 8.78 -15.38
CA TRP A 591 -26.31 8.09 -14.13
C TRP A 591 -27.40 8.79 -13.30
N VAL A 592 -27.71 10.06 -13.59
CA VAL A 592 -28.76 10.79 -12.87
C VAL A 592 -30.12 10.20 -13.28
N PRO A 593 -30.99 9.82 -12.31
CA PRO A 593 -32.31 9.27 -12.60
C PRO A 593 -33.12 10.21 -13.48
N LEU A 594 -33.62 9.68 -14.59
CA LEU A 594 -34.27 10.49 -15.60
C LEU A 594 -35.57 11.10 -15.07
N GLU A 595 -36.26 10.42 -14.16
CA GLU A 595 -37.50 10.89 -13.56
C GLU A 595 -37.28 12.13 -12.66
N LEU A 596 -36.08 12.30 -12.11
CA LEU A 596 -35.73 13.54 -11.38
C LEU A 596 -35.55 14.70 -12.36
N VAL A 597 -34.92 14.44 -13.52
CA VAL A 597 -34.76 15.43 -14.58
C VAL A 597 -36.12 15.83 -15.15
N GLU A 598 -37.02 14.86 -15.40
CA GLU A 598 -38.41 15.11 -15.82
C GLU A 598 -39.14 16.06 -14.87
N HIS A 599 -39.11 15.75 -13.56
CA HIS A 599 -39.83 16.53 -12.57
C HIS A 599 -39.25 17.94 -12.44
N TRP A 600 -37.92 18.07 -12.38
CA TRP A 600 -37.28 19.37 -12.37
C TRP A 600 -37.67 20.17 -13.61
N MET A 601 -37.44 19.64 -14.81
CA MET A 601 -37.76 20.33 -16.07
C MET A 601 -39.24 20.75 -16.13
N SER A 602 -40.15 19.88 -15.69
CA SER A 602 -41.59 20.17 -15.65
C SER A 602 -41.96 21.31 -14.71
N THR A 603 -41.25 21.44 -13.58
CA THR A 603 -41.55 22.43 -12.53
C THR A 603 -40.76 23.72 -12.68
N THR A 604 -39.65 23.72 -13.42
CA THR A 604 -38.75 24.87 -13.53
C THR A 604 -38.63 25.44 -14.94
N LEU A 605 -38.50 24.60 -15.97
CA LEU A 605 -38.19 25.04 -17.34
C LEU A 605 -39.41 25.02 -18.28
N ASN A 606 -40.44 24.23 -17.96
CA ASN A 606 -41.59 23.98 -18.83
C ASN A 606 -42.90 24.65 -18.34
N GLY A 607 -42.80 25.77 -17.63
CA GLY A 607 -43.96 26.47 -17.07
C GLY A 607 -44.99 26.85 -18.14
N GLY A 608 -46.28 26.60 -17.87
CA GLY A 608 -47.37 26.87 -18.81
C GLY A 608 -47.61 25.78 -19.86
N HIS A 609 -46.88 24.66 -19.81
CA HIS A 609 -47.02 23.51 -20.69
C HIS A 609 -47.27 22.22 -19.88
N PRO A 610 -47.74 21.11 -20.51
CA PRO A 610 -47.86 19.82 -19.85
C PRO A 610 -46.52 19.32 -19.27
N SER A 611 -46.57 18.45 -18.25
CA SER A 611 -45.36 17.87 -17.67
C SER A 611 -44.54 17.10 -18.70
N VAL A 612 -43.23 17.27 -18.66
CA VAL A 612 -42.28 16.60 -19.54
C VAL A 612 -42.10 15.16 -19.07
N ARG A 613 -42.23 14.22 -20.01
CA ARG A 613 -41.81 12.82 -19.85
C ARG A 613 -40.61 12.59 -20.76
N LEU A 614 -39.55 12.00 -20.23
CA LEU A 614 -38.29 11.77 -20.91
C LEU A 614 -37.99 10.27 -21.00
N VAL A 615 -37.34 9.86 -22.07
CA VAL A 615 -36.80 8.51 -22.23
C VAL A 615 -35.35 8.59 -22.72
N ARG A 616 -34.54 7.59 -22.38
CA ARG A 616 -33.23 7.39 -23.02
C ARG A 616 -33.38 6.37 -24.13
N GLN A 617 -33.24 6.82 -25.37
CA GLN A 617 -33.34 5.98 -26.55
C GLN A 617 -32.21 6.34 -27.52
N ASP A 618 -31.52 5.32 -28.04
CA ASP A 618 -30.36 5.45 -28.94
C ASP A 618 -29.23 6.35 -28.39
N GLY A 619 -29.07 6.36 -27.07
CA GLY A 619 -28.06 7.18 -26.37
C GLY A 619 -28.46 8.66 -26.17
N LEU A 620 -29.66 9.06 -26.61
CA LEU A 620 -30.19 10.43 -26.48
C LEU A 620 -31.27 10.51 -25.39
N VAL A 621 -31.39 11.66 -24.75
CA VAL A 621 -32.54 12.05 -23.93
C VAL A 621 -33.62 12.61 -24.86
N GLN A 622 -34.79 11.98 -24.89
CA GLN A 622 -35.88 12.33 -25.81
C GLN A 622 -37.18 12.55 -25.04
N VAL A 623 -38.13 13.30 -25.63
CA VAL A 623 -39.49 13.39 -25.07
C VAL A 623 -40.23 12.10 -25.39
N SER A 624 -40.85 11.49 -24.38
CA SER A 624 -41.59 10.24 -24.57
C SER A 624 -42.67 10.38 -25.63
N GLY A 625 -42.65 9.51 -26.64
CA GLY A 625 -43.62 9.50 -27.75
C GLY A 625 -43.35 10.54 -28.86
N VAL A 626 -42.22 11.25 -28.82
CA VAL A 626 -41.82 12.21 -29.86
C VAL A 626 -40.45 11.81 -30.39
N ASP A 627 -40.33 11.64 -31.70
CA ASP A 627 -39.04 11.46 -32.37
C ASP A 627 -38.15 12.69 -32.12
N TYR A 628 -36.89 12.46 -31.74
CA TYR A 628 -35.95 13.54 -31.45
C TYR A 628 -35.76 14.50 -32.63
N ASP A 629 -35.77 13.99 -33.86
CA ASP A 629 -35.65 14.83 -35.06
C ASP A 629 -36.88 15.74 -35.27
N ALA A 630 -38.01 15.41 -34.63
CA ALA A 630 -39.26 16.17 -34.67
C ALA A 630 -39.49 17.02 -33.40
N ILE A 631 -38.48 17.21 -32.54
CA ILE A 631 -38.63 17.89 -31.24
C ILE A 631 -39.10 19.36 -31.34
N ASP A 632 -38.91 20.00 -32.49
CA ASP A 632 -39.42 21.35 -32.74
C ASP A 632 -40.95 21.42 -32.76
N GLY A 633 -41.63 20.31 -33.08
CA GLY A 633 -43.09 20.15 -33.02
C GLY A 633 -43.62 19.77 -31.64
N ALA A 634 -42.75 19.45 -30.67
CA ALA A 634 -43.18 19.06 -29.32
C ALA A 634 -43.79 20.24 -28.55
N THR A 635 -44.83 19.97 -27.76
CA THR A 635 -45.48 20.94 -26.86
C THR A 635 -44.59 21.24 -25.64
N LEU A 636 -43.51 21.97 -25.86
CA LEU A 636 -42.52 22.37 -24.86
C LEU A 636 -42.30 23.88 -24.88
N ALA A 637 -42.00 24.44 -23.72
CA ALA A 637 -41.40 25.75 -23.62
C ALA A 637 -40.03 25.77 -24.35
N PRO A 638 -39.63 26.90 -24.96
CA PRO A 638 -38.33 27.00 -25.64
C PRO A 638 -37.15 26.62 -24.74
N GLU A 639 -37.19 27.02 -23.47
CA GLU A 639 -36.14 26.74 -22.49
C GLU A 639 -35.98 25.24 -22.22
N ALA A 640 -37.10 24.52 -22.05
CA ALA A 640 -37.10 23.07 -21.86
C ALA A 640 -36.55 22.34 -23.10
N ARG A 641 -36.94 22.77 -24.31
CA ARG A 641 -36.40 22.23 -25.57
C ARG A 641 -34.89 22.45 -25.68
N TRP A 642 -34.42 23.66 -25.38
CA TRP A 642 -32.99 23.99 -25.40
C TRP A 642 -32.19 23.17 -24.39
N CYS A 643 -32.74 22.92 -23.20
CA CYS A 643 -32.13 22.08 -22.18
C CYS A 643 -31.96 20.63 -22.67
N ILE A 644 -32.96 20.06 -23.36
CA ILE A 644 -32.83 18.73 -23.98
C ILE A 644 -31.72 18.72 -25.04
N GLY A 645 -31.67 19.73 -25.92
CA GLY A 645 -30.58 19.89 -26.89
C GLY A 645 -29.20 19.94 -26.23
N TRP A 646 -29.07 20.69 -25.13
CA TRP A 646 -27.83 20.78 -24.37
C TRP A 646 -27.42 19.44 -23.75
N MET A 647 -28.36 18.71 -23.14
CA MET A 647 -28.10 17.39 -22.57
C MET A 647 -27.54 16.43 -23.63
N ASN A 648 -28.08 16.48 -24.85
CA ASN A 648 -27.66 15.65 -25.98
C ASN A 648 -26.44 16.17 -26.76
N HIS A 649 -25.79 17.26 -26.30
CA HIS A 649 -24.70 17.92 -27.03
C HIS A 649 -25.11 18.46 -28.42
N ASP A 650 -26.41 18.62 -28.67
CA ASP A 650 -26.96 19.06 -29.94
C ASP A 650 -27.14 20.58 -29.98
N LYS A 651 -26.21 21.26 -30.67
CA LYS A 651 -26.25 22.71 -30.89
C LYS A 651 -27.35 23.15 -31.86
N THR A 652 -27.93 22.23 -32.62
CA THR A 652 -29.04 22.50 -33.54
C THR A 652 -30.37 22.57 -32.80
N VAL A 653 -30.52 21.87 -31.67
CA VAL A 653 -31.68 22.03 -30.77
C VAL A 653 -31.39 23.10 -29.70
N PHE A 654 -30.15 23.18 -29.19
CA PHE A 654 -29.73 24.19 -28.20
C PHE A 654 -29.43 25.56 -28.85
N LYS A 655 -30.50 26.33 -29.13
CA LYS A 655 -30.48 27.62 -29.84
C LYS A 655 -31.04 28.77 -28.99
N PRO A 656 -30.37 29.19 -27.89
CA PRO A 656 -30.88 30.25 -27.04
C PRO A 656 -30.87 31.60 -27.76
N ARG A 657 -31.80 32.49 -27.38
CA ARG A 657 -31.86 33.86 -27.92
C ARG A 657 -30.64 34.66 -27.43
N LYS A 658 -30.06 35.49 -28.31
CA LYS A 658 -28.93 36.36 -28.00
C LYS A 658 -29.14 37.79 -28.48
N ARG A 659 -28.53 38.77 -27.82
CA ARG A 659 -28.45 40.15 -28.34
C ARG A 659 -27.39 40.22 -29.44
N ARG A 660 -27.47 41.23 -30.32
CA ARG A 660 -26.52 41.39 -31.44
C ARG A 660 -25.05 41.46 -30.97
N SER A 661 -24.80 42.05 -29.79
CA SER A 661 -23.49 42.25 -29.20
C SER A 661 -22.93 41.06 -28.40
N GLU A 662 -23.69 39.97 -28.23
CA GLU A 662 -23.29 38.82 -27.41
C GLU A 662 -22.85 37.63 -28.26
N SER A 663 -21.88 36.87 -27.75
CA SER A 663 -21.50 35.57 -28.30
C SER A 663 -22.53 34.51 -27.93
N VAL A 664 -23.01 33.73 -28.92
CA VAL A 664 -23.93 32.60 -28.67
C VAL A 664 -23.30 31.59 -27.71
N ASP A 665 -21.99 31.36 -27.81
CA ASP A 665 -21.34 30.34 -26.98
C ASP A 665 -21.22 30.80 -25.52
N GLU A 666 -21.06 32.10 -25.26
CA GLU A 666 -21.13 32.65 -23.90
C GLU A 666 -22.53 32.53 -23.30
N VAL A 667 -23.57 32.81 -24.10
CA VAL A 667 -24.97 32.65 -23.67
C VAL A 667 -25.25 31.17 -23.34
N ARG A 668 -24.77 30.25 -24.18
CA ARG A 668 -24.88 28.80 -23.95
C ARG A 668 -24.20 28.35 -22.66
N LEU A 669 -22.98 28.84 -22.40
CA LEU A 669 -22.24 28.52 -21.16
C LEU A 669 -22.97 29.06 -19.92
N LYS A 670 -23.48 30.29 -19.97
CA LYS A 670 -24.26 30.88 -18.88
C LYS A 670 -25.55 30.10 -18.59
N LEU A 671 -26.29 29.73 -19.63
CA LEU A 671 -27.52 28.93 -19.48
C LEU A 671 -27.23 27.52 -18.97
N ALA A 672 -26.20 26.85 -19.48
CA ALA A 672 -25.79 25.55 -18.98
C ALA A 672 -25.45 25.61 -17.48
N ALA A 673 -24.64 26.59 -17.06
CA ALA A 673 -24.30 26.78 -15.65
C ALA A 673 -25.53 27.10 -14.80
N ALA A 674 -26.46 27.90 -15.31
CA ALA A 674 -27.71 28.22 -14.62
C ALA A 674 -28.62 26.99 -14.45
N TRP A 675 -28.72 26.13 -15.47
CA TRP A 675 -29.47 24.88 -15.39
C TRP A 675 -28.84 23.88 -14.43
N GLU A 676 -27.52 23.73 -14.45
CA GLU A 676 -26.81 22.88 -13.51
C GLU A 676 -27.01 23.33 -12.06
N GLN A 677 -26.90 24.64 -11.82
CA GLN A 677 -27.15 25.21 -10.50
C GLN A 677 -28.63 25.04 -10.09
N SER A 678 -29.57 25.34 -10.99
CA SER A 678 -31.01 25.20 -10.73
C SER A 678 -31.39 23.76 -10.40
N PHE A 679 -30.87 22.78 -11.14
CA PHE A 679 -31.13 21.37 -10.88
C PHE A 679 -30.57 20.95 -9.52
N ARG A 680 -29.34 21.38 -9.20
CA ARG A 680 -28.71 21.11 -7.91
C ARG A 680 -29.52 21.71 -6.75
N ASP A 681 -29.89 22.97 -6.83
CA ASP A 681 -30.68 23.64 -5.79
C ASP A 681 -32.05 22.96 -5.61
N TRP A 682 -32.66 22.54 -6.71
CA TRP A 682 -33.92 21.79 -6.70
C TRP A 682 -33.77 20.39 -6.07
N CYS A 683 -32.65 19.70 -6.26
CA CYS A 683 -32.34 18.46 -5.54
C CYS A 683 -32.13 18.72 -4.05
N VAL A 684 -31.37 19.75 -3.68
CA VAL A 684 -31.10 20.12 -2.28
C VAL A 684 -32.39 20.42 -1.51
N ALA A 685 -33.38 21.01 -2.18
CA ALA A 685 -34.65 21.37 -1.56
C ALA A 685 -35.51 20.19 -1.08
N SER A 686 -35.17 18.93 -1.38
CA SER A 686 -35.93 17.76 -0.95
C SER A 686 -35.04 16.58 -0.53
N PRO A 687 -35.18 16.07 0.71
CA PRO A 687 -34.45 14.88 1.15
C PRO A 687 -34.67 13.64 0.27
N ASP A 688 -35.90 13.43 -0.22
CA ASP A 688 -36.21 12.30 -1.12
C ASP A 688 -35.39 12.35 -2.42
N ARG A 689 -35.26 13.55 -3.02
CA ARG A 689 -34.46 13.75 -4.23
C ARG A 689 -32.98 13.51 -3.96
N GLN A 690 -32.49 13.96 -2.81
CA GLN A 690 -31.11 13.69 -2.40
C GLN A 690 -30.87 12.19 -2.29
N THR A 691 -31.74 11.44 -1.59
CA THR A 691 -31.63 9.98 -1.45
C THR A 691 -31.66 9.24 -2.79
N ARG A 692 -32.48 9.68 -3.74
CA ARG A 692 -32.52 9.09 -5.09
C ARG A 692 -31.24 9.35 -5.90
N ILE A 693 -30.65 10.54 -5.77
CA ILE A 693 -29.34 10.86 -6.37
C ILE A 693 -28.23 10.04 -5.73
N GLU A 694 -28.23 9.92 -4.39
CA GLU A 694 -27.28 9.11 -3.64
C GLU A 694 -27.34 7.65 -4.09
N ASP A 695 -28.52 7.04 -4.14
CA ASP A 695 -28.66 5.63 -4.55
C ASP A 695 -28.15 5.42 -5.98
N ALA A 696 -28.57 6.24 -6.94
CA ALA A 696 -28.12 6.15 -8.32
C ALA A 696 -26.59 6.30 -8.46
N TYR A 697 -26.00 7.29 -7.80
CA TYR A 697 -24.56 7.51 -7.81
C TYR A 697 -23.82 6.30 -7.21
N ASN A 698 -24.27 5.82 -6.07
CA ASN A 698 -23.66 4.69 -5.38
C ASN A 698 -23.78 3.39 -6.18
N ARG A 699 -24.90 3.16 -6.86
CA ARG A 699 -25.10 2.01 -7.75
C ARG A 699 -24.17 2.04 -8.97
N CYS A 700 -23.97 3.21 -9.56
CA CYS A 700 -23.14 3.36 -10.76
C CYS A 700 -21.63 3.37 -10.48
N PHE A 701 -21.19 4.02 -9.40
CA PHE A 701 -19.76 4.31 -9.18
C PHE A 701 -19.17 3.63 -7.95
N ARG A 702 -20.01 3.11 -7.06
CA ARG A 702 -19.58 2.29 -5.92
C ARG A 702 -20.06 0.87 -6.10
N GLY A 703 -19.63 -0.01 -5.19
CA GLY A 703 -20.11 -1.39 -5.14
C GLY A 703 -19.05 -2.43 -5.45
N TYR A 704 -17.83 -2.03 -5.83
CA TYR A 704 -16.71 -2.96 -5.93
C TYR A 704 -15.63 -2.62 -4.90
N VAL A 705 -15.27 -3.59 -4.07
CA VAL A 705 -14.16 -3.47 -3.12
C VAL A 705 -13.10 -4.49 -3.45
N ALA A 706 -11.91 -4.02 -3.86
CA ALA A 706 -10.84 -4.91 -4.25
C ALA A 706 -10.40 -5.81 -3.08
N PRO A 707 -10.32 -7.15 -3.27
CA PRO A 707 -9.77 -8.05 -2.27
C PRO A 707 -8.35 -7.63 -1.86
N ARG A 708 -8.06 -7.70 -0.57
CA ARG A 708 -6.74 -7.41 -0.03
C ARG A 708 -5.95 -8.69 0.15
N TYR A 709 -4.78 -8.72 -0.45
CA TYR A 709 -3.85 -9.83 -0.31
C TYR A 709 -2.77 -9.44 0.68
N GLY A 710 -2.55 -10.31 1.66
CA GLY A 710 -1.57 -10.10 2.71
C GLY A 710 -0.15 -9.88 2.17
N SER A 711 0.70 -9.24 2.98
CA SER A 711 2.09 -8.96 2.65
C SER A 711 3.08 -9.82 3.45
N GLU A 712 2.56 -10.81 4.18
CA GLU A 712 3.33 -11.80 4.92
C GLU A 712 4.20 -12.63 3.99
N HIS A 713 5.41 -12.94 4.47
CA HIS A 713 6.44 -13.66 3.73
C HIS A 713 5.83 -14.77 2.86
N LEU A 714 6.15 -14.75 1.57
CA LEU A 714 5.73 -15.79 0.63
C LEU A 714 6.82 -16.87 0.63
N PRO A 715 6.58 -18.05 1.23
CA PRO A 715 7.58 -19.10 1.29
C PRO A 715 7.80 -19.68 -0.12
N ILE A 716 8.97 -19.39 -0.68
CA ILE A 716 9.43 -19.93 -1.95
C ILE A 716 10.72 -20.69 -1.66
N ALA A 717 10.68 -22.01 -1.83
CA ALA A 717 11.77 -22.88 -1.43
C ALA A 717 13.11 -22.51 -2.07
N ARG A 718 13.09 -22.20 -3.38
CA ARG A 718 14.28 -21.96 -4.20
C ARG A 718 14.67 -20.48 -4.27
N TRP A 719 14.06 -19.63 -3.47
CA TRP A 719 14.32 -18.20 -3.49
C TRP A 719 15.60 -17.84 -2.73
N SER A 720 16.41 -16.98 -3.33
CA SER A 720 17.67 -16.50 -2.77
C SER A 720 17.46 -15.38 -1.75
N ASP A 721 18.23 -15.40 -0.66
CA ASP A 721 18.27 -14.31 0.33
C ASP A 721 18.86 -13.00 -0.23
N ALA A 722 19.41 -13.01 -1.45
CA ALA A 722 19.98 -11.84 -2.10
C ALA A 722 18.96 -10.72 -2.36
N ILE A 723 17.67 -11.06 -2.47
CA ILE A 723 16.57 -10.12 -2.67
C ILE A 723 15.42 -10.51 -1.77
N ARG A 724 15.01 -9.60 -0.89
CA ARG A 724 13.74 -9.72 -0.17
C ARG A 724 12.65 -9.02 -0.96
N LEU A 725 11.54 -9.71 -1.21
CA LEU A 725 10.37 -9.11 -1.86
C LEU A 725 9.80 -8.01 -0.94
N HIS A 726 9.50 -6.87 -1.52
CA HIS A 726 8.78 -5.81 -0.82
C HIS A 726 7.33 -6.24 -0.52
N PRO A 727 6.70 -5.68 0.52
CA PRO A 727 5.31 -6.01 0.90
C PRO A 727 4.32 -5.98 -0.27
N HIS A 728 4.40 -4.97 -1.16
CA HIS A 728 3.49 -4.88 -2.31
C HIS A 728 3.75 -5.97 -3.37
N GLN A 729 4.99 -6.42 -3.51
CA GLN A 729 5.33 -7.51 -4.43
C GLN A 729 4.76 -8.84 -3.91
N VAL A 730 4.84 -9.07 -2.60
CA VAL A 730 4.23 -10.24 -1.94
C VAL A 730 2.71 -10.22 -2.13
N SER A 731 2.04 -9.10 -1.84
CA SER A 731 0.60 -8.96 -2.07
C SER A 731 0.23 -9.17 -3.54
N GLY A 732 1.01 -8.61 -4.47
CA GLY A 732 0.81 -8.79 -5.91
C GLY A 732 0.97 -10.23 -6.36
N ALA A 733 1.97 -10.94 -5.83
CA ALA A 733 2.19 -12.36 -6.12
C ALA A 733 1.06 -13.21 -5.55
N ARG A 734 0.67 -13.02 -4.29
CA ARG A 734 -0.45 -13.73 -3.65
C ARG A 734 -1.76 -13.54 -4.42
N ARG A 735 -2.04 -12.33 -4.92
CA ARG A 735 -3.18 -12.07 -5.81
C ARG A 735 -3.16 -12.92 -7.07
N LEU A 736 -2.02 -12.94 -7.78
CA LEU A 736 -1.89 -13.69 -9.03
C LEU A 736 -1.95 -15.20 -8.79
N LEU A 737 -1.37 -15.69 -7.69
CA LEU A 737 -1.44 -17.10 -7.28
C LEU A 737 -2.88 -17.51 -6.95
N ALA A 738 -3.60 -16.69 -6.17
CA ALA A 738 -4.99 -16.94 -5.80
C ALA A 738 -5.93 -17.01 -7.02
N ASN A 739 -5.73 -16.10 -7.97
CA ASN A 739 -6.52 -16.05 -9.21
C ASN A 739 -5.99 -16.98 -10.32
N ARG A 740 -4.87 -17.68 -10.08
CA ARG A 740 -4.10 -18.44 -11.09
C ARG A 740 -3.83 -17.64 -12.38
N GLY A 741 -3.64 -16.33 -12.24
CA GLY A 741 -3.50 -15.40 -13.36
C GLY A 741 -3.90 -13.97 -13.01
N GLY A 742 -3.84 -13.09 -14.00
CA GLY A 742 -4.28 -11.70 -13.89
C GLY A 742 -3.23 -10.66 -14.31
N LEU A 743 -3.61 -9.39 -14.23
CA LEU A 743 -2.79 -8.26 -14.65
C LEU A 743 -1.99 -7.67 -13.49
N LEU A 744 -0.66 -7.70 -13.59
CA LEU A 744 0.23 -6.97 -12.68
C LEU A 744 0.48 -5.53 -13.17
N ALA A 745 -0.53 -4.67 -13.02
CA ALA A 745 -0.49 -3.25 -13.39
C ALA A 745 0.30 -2.37 -12.39
N PHE A 746 1.50 -2.81 -12.05
CA PHE A 746 2.44 -2.02 -11.25
C PHE A 746 3.12 -0.96 -12.13
N ASP A 747 3.44 0.18 -11.53
CA ASP A 747 4.24 1.22 -12.20
C ASP A 747 5.62 0.72 -12.64
N VAL A 748 6.26 1.44 -13.56
CA VAL A 748 7.63 1.09 -13.99
C VAL A 748 8.58 1.19 -12.79
N GLY A 749 9.52 0.25 -12.68
CA GLY A 749 10.55 0.25 -11.63
C GLY A 749 10.15 -0.35 -10.28
N VAL A 750 8.86 -0.52 -9.96
CA VAL A 750 8.44 -1.01 -8.62
C VAL A 750 8.52 -2.53 -8.43
N GLY A 751 9.25 -3.23 -9.32
CA GLY A 751 9.60 -4.64 -9.11
C GLY A 751 8.66 -5.68 -9.74
N LYS A 752 7.99 -5.35 -10.86
CA LYS A 752 7.19 -6.30 -11.66
C LYS A 752 7.90 -7.62 -11.95
N THR A 753 9.18 -7.56 -12.33
CA THR A 753 9.98 -8.74 -12.67
C THR A 753 10.07 -9.70 -11.49
N TYR A 754 10.53 -9.25 -10.32
CA TYR A 754 10.65 -10.12 -9.15
C TYR A 754 9.29 -10.63 -8.65
N THR A 755 8.22 -9.84 -8.75
CA THR A 755 6.87 -10.33 -8.46
C THR A 755 6.45 -11.46 -9.40
N GLY A 756 6.69 -11.31 -10.71
CA GLY A 756 6.41 -12.36 -11.69
C GLY A 756 7.24 -13.62 -11.47
N LEU A 757 8.52 -13.47 -11.11
CA LEU A 757 9.39 -14.60 -10.77
C LEU A 757 8.96 -15.31 -9.48
N ALA A 758 8.46 -14.56 -8.49
CA ALA A 758 7.91 -15.12 -7.27
C ALA A 758 6.65 -15.95 -7.54
N VAL A 759 5.75 -15.44 -8.38
CA VAL A 759 4.55 -16.19 -8.85
C VAL A 759 4.98 -17.45 -9.59
N LEU A 760 5.92 -17.34 -10.53
CA LEU A 760 6.42 -18.48 -11.30
C LEU A 760 7.01 -19.55 -10.37
N ALA A 761 7.89 -19.17 -9.45
CA ALA A 761 8.55 -20.10 -8.55
C ALA A 761 7.55 -20.79 -7.63
N ARG A 762 6.60 -20.03 -7.06
CA ARG A 762 5.56 -20.61 -6.20
C ARG A 762 4.58 -21.50 -6.98
N ALA A 763 4.21 -21.12 -8.20
CA ALA A 763 3.37 -21.94 -9.08
C ALA A 763 4.02 -23.28 -9.45
N ARG A 764 5.35 -23.29 -9.64
CA ARG A 764 6.13 -24.52 -9.84
C ARG A 764 6.19 -25.38 -8.59
N GLN A 765 6.46 -24.76 -7.43
CA GLN A 765 6.47 -25.44 -6.14
C GLN A 765 5.11 -26.09 -5.83
N GLU A 766 4.01 -25.38 -6.09
CA GLU A 766 2.64 -25.90 -5.91
C GLU A 766 2.22 -26.91 -6.99
N GLY A 767 3.05 -27.14 -8.02
CA GLY A 767 2.85 -28.19 -9.02
C GLY A 767 1.83 -27.87 -10.12
N TRP A 768 1.12 -26.73 -10.08
CA TRP A 768 0.17 -26.36 -11.13
C TRP A 768 0.83 -25.69 -12.35
N CYS A 769 2.12 -25.35 -12.26
CA CYS A 769 2.92 -24.87 -13.38
C CYS A 769 4.19 -25.72 -13.55
N ARG A 770 4.27 -26.56 -14.60
CA ARG A 770 5.45 -27.41 -14.84
C ARG A 770 6.50 -26.78 -15.76
N ARG A 771 6.06 -26.04 -16.78
CA ARG A 771 6.92 -25.51 -17.86
C ARG A 771 6.57 -24.05 -18.12
N PRO A 772 7.04 -23.12 -17.27
CA PRO A 772 6.74 -21.71 -17.43
C PRO A 772 7.49 -21.10 -18.61
N VAL A 773 6.74 -20.40 -19.45
CA VAL A 773 7.26 -19.56 -20.52
C VAL A 773 6.98 -18.11 -20.14
N ILE A 774 8.02 -17.28 -20.14
CA ILE A 774 7.88 -15.84 -19.95
C ILE A 774 8.15 -15.19 -21.30
N VAL A 775 7.16 -14.49 -21.84
CA VAL A 775 7.35 -13.65 -23.03
C VAL A 775 7.96 -12.33 -22.61
N VAL A 776 9.13 -12.01 -23.16
CA VAL A 776 9.93 -10.85 -22.77
C VAL A 776 10.22 -9.98 -24.00
N PRO A 777 10.15 -8.65 -23.90
CA PRO A 777 10.66 -7.76 -24.95
C PRO A 777 12.13 -8.07 -25.24
N ASN A 778 12.49 -8.14 -26.52
CA ASN A 778 13.82 -8.55 -26.98
C ASN A 778 14.97 -7.80 -26.27
N SER A 779 14.78 -6.50 -26.00
CA SER A 779 15.79 -5.62 -25.42
C SER A 779 16.14 -5.94 -23.96
N ILE A 780 15.27 -6.64 -23.22
CA ILE A 780 15.45 -6.90 -21.79
C ILE A 780 15.52 -8.39 -21.44
N VAL A 781 15.54 -9.29 -22.43
CA VAL A 781 15.57 -10.74 -22.18
C VAL A 781 16.79 -11.17 -21.35
N TRP A 782 17.97 -10.60 -21.62
CA TRP A 782 19.19 -10.88 -20.86
C TRP A 782 19.22 -10.19 -19.49
N LYS A 783 18.42 -9.14 -19.29
CA LYS A 783 18.17 -8.59 -17.96
C LYS A 783 17.34 -9.59 -17.14
N TRP A 784 16.28 -10.16 -17.74
CA TRP A 784 15.49 -11.20 -17.08
C TRP A 784 16.31 -12.43 -16.72
N VAL A 785 17.25 -12.86 -17.56
CA VAL A 785 18.21 -13.94 -17.20
C VAL A 785 18.94 -13.60 -15.89
N ARG A 786 19.54 -12.39 -15.79
CA ARG A 786 20.23 -11.96 -14.56
C ARG A 786 19.30 -11.85 -13.36
N ASP A 787 18.08 -11.37 -13.57
CA ASP A 787 17.09 -11.25 -12.49
C ASP A 787 16.69 -12.64 -11.97
N VAL A 788 16.52 -13.63 -12.87
CA VAL A 788 16.31 -15.05 -12.50
C VAL A 788 17.52 -15.59 -11.74
N GLU A 789 18.74 -15.46 -12.27
CA GLU A 789 19.97 -15.93 -11.61
C GLU A 789 20.16 -15.33 -10.20
N ARG A 790 19.69 -14.10 -9.99
CA ARG A 790 19.82 -13.41 -8.70
C ARG A 790 18.86 -13.95 -7.65
N VAL A 791 17.62 -14.24 -8.02
CA VAL A 791 16.56 -14.65 -7.08
C VAL A 791 16.31 -16.14 -7.04
N LEU A 792 16.69 -16.85 -8.09
CA LEU A 792 16.53 -18.28 -8.30
C LEU A 792 17.85 -18.83 -8.90
N PRO A 793 18.97 -18.76 -8.15
CA PRO A 793 20.32 -19.04 -8.67
C PRO A 793 20.52 -20.48 -9.16
N ASP A 794 19.64 -21.39 -8.77
CA ASP A 794 19.64 -22.78 -9.18
C ASP A 794 18.63 -23.08 -10.31
N TYR A 795 17.89 -22.08 -10.81
CA TYR A 795 17.02 -22.23 -11.98
C TYR A 795 17.83 -22.24 -13.27
N ARG A 796 17.58 -23.25 -14.10
CA ARG A 796 18.15 -23.36 -15.44
C ARG A 796 17.27 -22.60 -16.41
N VAL A 797 17.85 -21.58 -17.05
CA VAL A 797 17.13 -20.67 -17.95
C VAL A 797 17.51 -20.98 -19.40
N VAL A 798 16.51 -21.16 -20.26
CA VAL A 798 16.71 -21.13 -21.72
C VAL A 798 16.15 -19.84 -22.30
N VAL A 799 16.93 -19.17 -23.15
CA VAL A 799 16.46 -18.01 -23.91
C VAL A 799 16.11 -18.47 -25.32
N ILE A 800 14.84 -18.38 -25.70
CA ILE A 800 14.34 -18.81 -27.01
C ILE A 800 14.12 -17.57 -27.89
N GLY A 801 14.77 -17.54 -29.04
CA GLY A 801 14.77 -16.41 -29.96
C GLY A 801 15.96 -15.47 -29.82
N SER A 802 16.94 -15.78 -28.97
CA SER A 802 18.20 -15.02 -28.85
C SER A 802 19.33 -15.88 -28.25
N LYS A 803 20.56 -15.65 -28.72
CA LYS A 803 21.81 -16.20 -28.15
C LYS A 803 22.86 -15.10 -27.97
N ARG A 804 23.68 -15.19 -26.92
CA ARG A 804 24.84 -14.30 -26.75
C ARG A 804 25.95 -14.66 -27.72
N THR A 805 26.67 -13.65 -28.20
CA THR A 805 27.86 -13.80 -29.03
C THR A 805 28.85 -12.68 -28.72
N VAL A 806 30.13 -12.88 -28.99
CA VAL A 806 31.17 -11.86 -28.78
C VAL A 806 31.49 -11.22 -30.13
N ILE A 807 31.58 -9.89 -30.16
CA ILE A 807 31.94 -9.17 -31.38
C ILE A 807 33.39 -9.52 -31.75
N GLY A 808 33.58 -10.14 -32.92
CA GLY A 808 34.89 -10.62 -33.37
C GLY A 808 35.76 -9.58 -34.09
N ARG A 809 35.20 -8.45 -34.54
CA ARG A 809 35.88 -7.45 -35.38
C ARG A 809 35.42 -6.01 -35.06
N GLY A 810 36.28 -5.02 -35.32
CA GLY A 810 35.97 -3.58 -35.15
C GLY A 810 36.24 -3.02 -33.75
N ARG A 811 35.93 -1.72 -33.54
CA ARG A 811 36.19 -0.97 -32.28
C ARG A 811 35.56 -1.58 -31.01
N ARG A 812 34.56 -2.44 -31.15
CA ARG A 812 33.88 -3.15 -30.04
C ARG A 812 34.28 -4.62 -29.94
N LYS A 813 35.40 -5.03 -30.57
CA LYS A 813 35.91 -6.40 -30.46
C LYS A 813 36.02 -6.80 -28.99
N GLY A 814 35.52 -7.98 -28.64
CA GLY A 814 35.49 -8.48 -27.25
C GLY A 814 34.25 -8.09 -26.44
N HIS A 815 33.35 -7.22 -26.94
CA HIS A 815 32.10 -6.94 -26.26
C HIS A 815 31.06 -8.06 -26.51
N GLU A 816 30.35 -8.47 -25.46
CA GLU A 816 29.18 -9.34 -25.59
C GLU A 816 28.02 -8.61 -26.27
N THR A 817 27.42 -9.26 -27.25
CA THR A 817 26.18 -8.87 -27.92
C THR A 817 25.25 -10.07 -28.02
N SER A 818 24.10 -9.93 -28.66
CA SER A 818 23.17 -11.03 -28.90
C SER A 818 22.66 -11.04 -30.33
N VAL A 819 22.41 -12.23 -30.86
CA VAL A 819 21.84 -12.46 -32.20
C VAL A 819 20.59 -13.33 -32.10
N THR A 820 19.75 -13.29 -33.13
CA THR A 820 18.52 -14.10 -33.17
C THR A 820 18.88 -15.56 -33.44
N ASP A 821 18.19 -16.47 -32.77
CA ASP A 821 18.34 -17.91 -33.01
C ASP A 821 17.90 -18.31 -34.42
N THR A 822 18.63 -19.24 -35.03
CA THR A 822 18.16 -19.94 -36.25
C THR A 822 16.93 -20.81 -35.93
N PRO A 823 16.13 -21.23 -36.93
CA PRO A 823 15.04 -22.17 -36.71
C PRO A 823 15.47 -23.46 -36.01
N ALA A 824 16.62 -24.03 -36.40
CA ALA A 824 17.18 -25.24 -35.78
C ALA A 824 17.57 -24.99 -34.31
N GLU A 825 18.18 -23.85 -34.00
CA GLU A 825 18.52 -23.48 -32.62
C GLU A 825 17.28 -23.28 -31.74
N ARG A 826 16.23 -22.65 -32.27
CA ARG A 826 14.95 -22.53 -31.55
C ARG A 826 14.32 -23.89 -31.30
N ALA A 827 14.29 -24.77 -32.31
CA ALA A 827 13.76 -26.12 -32.20
C ALA A 827 14.52 -26.93 -31.15
N ALA A 828 15.87 -26.87 -31.15
CA ALA A 828 16.69 -27.52 -30.14
C ALA A 828 16.41 -26.98 -28.73
N LYS A 829 16.30 -25.65 -28.57
CA LYS A 829 15.96 -25.03 -27.27
C LYS A 829 14.56 -25.41 -26.77
N TRP A 830 13.57 -25.49 -27.67
CA TRP A 830 12.24 -26.00 -27.34
C TRP A 830 12.27 -27.47 -26.95
N THR A 831 13.04 -28.29 -27.67
CA THR A 831 13.23 -29.72 -27.36
C THR A 831 13.80 -29.89 -25.95
N ARG A 832 14.86 -29.14 -25.61
CA ARG A 832 15.46 -29.14 -24.26
C ARG A 832 14.47 -28.71 -23.18
N PHE A 833 13.64 -27.70 -23.47
CA PHE A 833 12.58 -27.27 -22.55
C PHE A 833 11.46 -28.29 -22.38
N GLN A 834 11.09 -28.98 -23.46
CA GLN A 834 10.14 -30.09 -23.44
C GLN A 834 10.71 -31.35 -22.78
N ALA A 835 12.03 -31.51 -22.76
CA ALA A 835 12.72 -32.60 -22.06
C ALA A 835 12.95 -32.32 -20.56
N GLY A 836 12.59 -31.13 -20.06
CA GLY A 836 12.78 -30.77 -18.64
C GLY A 836 14.23 -30.45 -18.25
N GLU A 837 15.12 -30.26 -19.23
CA GLU A 837 16.51 -29.87 -19.00
C GLU A 837 16.67 -28.46 -18.43
N VAL A 838 15.62 -27.65 -18.50
CA VAL A 838 15.58 -26.24 -18.09
C VAL A 838 14.28 -25.96 -17.33
N ASP A 839 14.35 -25.09 -16.33
CA ASP A 839 13.25 -24.80 -15.41
C ASP A 839 12.33 -23.68 -15.92
N VAL A 840 12.85 -22.78 -16.76
CA VAL A 840 12.11 -21.65 -17.33
C VAL A 840 12.60 -21.29 -18.74
N ALA A 841 11.64 -21.00 -19.63
CA ALA A 841 11.92 -20.44 -20.94
C ALA A 841 11.63 -18.95 -20.97
N LEU A 842 12.64 -18.14 -21.31
CA LEU A 842 12.46 -16.73 -21.66
C LEU A 842 12.32 -16.64 -23.18
N LEU A 843 11.09 -16.44 -23.64
CA LEU A 843 10.76 -16.34 -25.05
C LEU A 843 10.80 -14.88 -25.49
N THR A 844 11.62 -14.54 -26.49
CA THR A 844 11.61 -13.18 -27.02
C THR A 844 10.28 -12.90 -27.72
N TYR A 845 9.78 -11.67 -27.61
CA TYR A 845 8.52 -11.25 -28.25
C TYR A 845 8.49 -11.57 -29.75
N SER A 846 9.61 -11.36 -30.45
CA SER A 846 9.72 -11.71 -31.88
C SER A 846 9.70 -13.20 -32.18
N ALA A 847 10.05 -14.05 -31.21
CA ALA A 847 10.00 -15.50 -31.38
C ALA A 847 8.62 -16.07 -31.07
N LEU A 848 7.76 -15.35 -30.33
CA LEU A 848 6.38 -15.76 -30.06
C LEU A 848 5.60 -16.00 -31.35
N SER A 849 5.62 -15.04 -32.28
CA SER A 849 4.94 -15.17 -33.59
C SER A 849 5.53 -16.26 -34.49
N ARG A 850 6.73 -16.75 -34.17
CA ARG A 850 7.45 -17.81 -34.91
C ARG A 850 7.41 -19.15 -34.19
N THR A 851 6.63 -19.25 -33.10
CA THR A 851 6.41 -20.47 -32.34
C THR A 851 5.09 -21.07 -32.81
N ALA A 852 5.17 -22.20 -33.52
CA ALA A 852 3.98 -22.89 -33.99
C ALA A 852 3.23 -23.51 -32.80
N LEU A 853 1.90 -23.35 -32.79
CA LEU A 853 0.98 -24.07 -31.91
C LEU A 853 0.36 -25.21 -32.70
N SER A 854 -0.03 -26.31 -32.02
CA SER A 854 -0.75 -27.38 -32.71
C SER A 854 -2.12 -26.88 -33.17
N PRO A 855 -2.61 -27.30 -34.35
CA PRO A 855 -3.95 -26.92 -34.84
C PRO A 855 -5.04 -27.17 -33.79
N ASP A 856 -5.02 -28.31 -33.13
CA ASP A 856 -5.98 -28.67 -32.06
C ASP A 856 -5.97 -27.71 -30.86
N ALA A 857 -4.83 -27.10 -30.55
CA ALA A 857 -4.75 -26.12 -29.46
C ALA A 857 -5.36 -24.78 -29.89
N VAL A 858 -5.17 -24.38 -31.15
CA VAL A 858 -5.75 -23.15 -31.71
C VAL A 858 -7.27 -23.27 -31.80
N THR A 859 -7.78 -24.39 -32.33
CA THR A 859 -9.22 -24.64 -32.45
C THR A 859 -9.92 -24.59 -31.09
N ARG A 860 -9.40 -25.30 -30.08
CA ARG A 860 -9.97 -25.28 -28.72
C ARG A 860 -9.98 -23.90 -28.06
N TYR A 861 -9.01 -23.03 -28.40
CA TYR A 861 -8.98 -21.66 -27.87
C TYR A 861 -10.03 -20.77 -28.56
N ALA A 862 -10.14 -20.88 -29.89
CA ALA A 862 -11.15 -20.15 -30.66
C ALA A 862 -12.57 -20.51 -30.21
N GLU A 863 -12.85 -21.79 -29.97
CA GLU A 863 -14.14 -22.29 -29.49
C GLU A 863 -14.55 -21.78 -28.09
N ARG A 864 -13.60 -21.30 -27.29
CA ARG A 864 -13.86 -20.80 -25.93
C ARG A 864 -13.89 -19.27 -25.85
N THR A 865 -13.62 -18.59 -26.96
CA THR A 865 -13.47 -17.13 -26.99
C THR A 865 -14.59 -16.52 -27.82
N GLU A 866 -15.65 -16.02 -27.17
CA GLU A 866 -16.81 -15.43 -27.86
C GLU A 866 -16.44 -14.37 -28.90
N ALA A 867 -15.45 -13.52 -28.60
CA ALA A 867 -14.99 -12.50 -29.54
C ALA A 867 -14.44 -13.10 -30.86
N ILE A 868 -13.70 -14.21 -30.78
CA ILE A 868 -13.17 -14.90 -31.96
C ILE A 868 -14.31 -15.64 -32.68
N GLN A 869 -15.23 -16.26 -31.95
CA GLN A 869 -16.40 -16.92 -32.56
C GLN A 869 -17.29 -15.94 -33.33
N ARG A 870 -17.40 -14.68 -32.88
CA ARG A 870 -18.15 -13.63 -33.56
C ARG A 870 -17.49 -13.14 -34.84
N GLU A 871 -16.17 -13.28 -34.99
CA GLU A 871 -15.42 -12.90 -36.20
C GLU A 871 -15.27 -14.06 -37.21
N VAL A 872 -15.42 -15.31 -36.76
CA VAL A 872 -15.25 -16.52 -37.60
C VAL A 872 -16.58 -17.02 -38.21
N ARG A 873 -17.73 -16.52 -37.73
CA ARG A 873 -19.05 -16.72 -38.34
C ARG A 873 -19.32 -15.64 -39.37
#